data_AF-A0A8I0JAB7-F1
#
_entry.id   AF-A0A8I0JAB7-F1
#
_cell.length_a   1.000
_cell.length_b   1.000
_cell.length_c   1.000
_cell.angle_alpha   90.00
_cell.angle_beta   90.00
_cell.angle_gamma   90.00
#
_symmetry.space_group_name_H-M   'P 1'
#
loop_
_entity.id
_entity.type
_entity.pdbx_description
1 polymer ?
#
loop_
_entity_poly.entity_id
_entity_poly.type
_entity_poly.pdbx_seq_one_letter_code
_entity_poly.pdbx_strand_id
1 'polypeptide(L)'
;MLVKRRQVAVAIALLLIVVGALIAFLSSDGLASVARSAAFVSCALAAFWLVSIWRSRADAEQHLYEAKLIVESMPGLGWATDAKGNFVYVNPSVVDYVGKRADEFNTTGRTGLEAVHPDEAERVTDAWVTSMRTGSSFESIHRIRRSDGEYRWFHAYGRPHFDKRGNILGWFGTTIDIDEKKRAEQRLEDRERQLQTLIDTMPVMIWCASPAGVPIYQNPKTLDYLGATFEEIRGNNFGVVHQDDVEGFQSAWAVCVERKASLSLVCRLRYKDGTYRWNRIDAAPLLSEEGEIIEWYGTNVDIEELHRTQEELRANADQLRLMLDTLPAFVWCASPEGQPTYFNKPLMEYSGVTLEELRGIKGSGFAPMISSLVHPADAACLRHRFEQSFKSGEPIALKYRHRLADGRYHLVDCRARVLRDCQSRLFQWYGVIVDVEEERQAQSQLQKAQHQLELATRAASLSELSASIAHELNQPLVAVVTNSSATESWLRATPPNIERAKTSARKAADAANDAAEVISRIKALFRQSGGAKSPGNINDVIEEACTLLRERISGSKCDLRTHLEPDLPAANFDRGLILQVLVNLIQNAMDAMATLNGAIRLLEIRSRFDDGKILVDVRDSGVGLHDNEKIFEPFYTTKHNGMGIGLSICRSIVGAHAGKLWASPAEPSGTVFSFALPLSGG
;
A
#
# COMPACT_ATOMS: atom_id res chain seq x y z
N MET A 1 85.38 64.30 24.72
CA MET A 1 86.44 65.15 24.13
C MET A 1 85.95 66.51 23.62
N LEU A 2 84.78 66.59 22.95
CA LEU A 2 84.22 67.86 22.45
C LEU A 2 83.84 68.88 23.54
N VAL A 3 83.31 68.43 24.68
CA VAL A 3 82.94 69.32 25.80
C VAL A 3 84.17 70.03 26.40
N LYS A 4 85.28 69.32 26.59
CA LYS A 4 86.55 69.91 27.07
C LYS A 4 87.13 70.92 26.08
N ARG A 5 87.12 70.63 24.77
CA ARG A 5 87.57 71.58 23.73
C ARG A 5 86.71 72.85 23.70
N ARG A 6 85.40 72.73 23.94
CA ARG A 6 84.47 73.86 23.96
C ARG A 6 84.58 74.72 25.22
N GLN A 7 84.78 74.12 26.39
CA GLN A 7 85.05 74.86 27.64
C GLN A 7 86.36 75.65 27.55
N VAL A 8 87.38 75.08 26.93
CA VAL A 8 88.65 75.78 26.65
C VAL A 8 88.44 76.93 25.66
N ALA A 9 87.62 76.75 24.62
CA ALA A 9 87.29 77.82 23.67
C ALA A 9 86.51 78.98 24.31
N VAL A 10 85.55 78.69 25.20
CA VAL A 10 84.80 79.72 25.95
C VAL A 10 85.72 80.47 26.91
N ALA A 11 86.62 79.76 27.60
CA ALA A 11 87.62 80.38 28.48
C ALA A 11 88.58 81.29 27.70
N ILE A 12 89.05 80.87 26.52
CA ILE A 12 89.90 81.68 25.64
C ILE A 12 89.15 82.90 25.10
N ALA A 13 87.88 82.76 24.70
CA ALA A 13 87.06 83.87 24.23
C ALA A 13 86.82 84.91 25.35
N LEU A 14 86.51 84.47 26.57
CA LEU A 14 86.39 85.35 27.74
C LEU A 14 87.72 86.04 28.09
N LEU A 15 88.83 85.31 28.03
CA LEU A 15 90.17 85.86 28.26
C LEU A 15 90.52 86.95 27.22
N LEU A 16 90.21 86.72 25.94
CA LEU A 16 90.43 87.70 24.87
C LEU A 16 89.57 88.95 25.03
N ILE A 17 88.34 88.81 25.55
CA ILE A 17 87.47 89.95 25.87
C ILE A 17 88.05 90.76 27.05
N VAL A 18 88.49 90.08 28.11
CA VAL A 18 89.10 90.74 29.28
C VAL A 18 90.41 91.44 28.91
N VAL A 19 91.29 90.77 28.15
CA VAL A 19 92.56 91.33 27.67
C VAL A 19 92.32 92.50 26.71
N GLY A 20 91.35 92.39 25.80
CA GLY A 20 90.95 93.48 24.91
C GLY A 20 90.44 94.70 25.68
N ALA A 21 89.58 94.50 26.69
CA ALA A 21 89.10 95.57 27.55
C ALA A 21 90.23 96.24 28.36
N LEU A 22 91.19 95.45 28.86
CA LEU A 22 92.35 95.95 29.62
C LEU A 22 93.27 96.81 28.75
N ILE A 23 93.55 96.36 27.51
CA ILE A 23 94.38 97.08 26.54
C ILE A 23 93.73 98.42 26.13
N ALA A 24 92.39 98.44 25.98
CA ALA A 24 91.66 99.66 25.69
C ALA A 24 91.67 100.67 26.85
N PHE A 25 91.79 100.20 28.10
CA PHE A 25 91.79 101.05 29.30
C PHE A 25 93.17 101.65 29.63
N LEU A 26 94.27 100.97 29.28
CA LEU A 26 95.64 101.35 29.69
C LEU A 26 96.40 102.26 28.69
N SER A 27 95.88 102.52 27.48
CA SER A 27 96.62 103.28 26.47
C SER A 27 96.39 104.80 26.58
N SER A 28 97.34 105.54 27.15
CA SER A 28 97.43 107.02 27.10
C SER A 28 98.69 107.47 26.32
N ASP A 29 98.47 108.27 25.27
CA ASP A 29 99.39 108.93 24.32
C ASP A 29 100.00 108.13 23.14
N GLY A 30 99.98 108.79 21.97
CA GLY A 30 100.71 108.50 20.72
C GLY A 30 100.34 107.23 19.93
N LEU A 31 100.29 106.09 20.60
CA LEU A 31 100.06 104.75 20.01
C LEU A 31 98.61 104.24 20.20
N ALA A 32 97.70 105.10 20.66
CA ALA A 32 96.40 104.71 21.19
C ALA A 32 95.33 104.28 20.15
N SER A 33 95.51 104.47 18.83
CA SER A 33 94.46 104.08 17.86
C SER A 33 94.55 102.60 17.44
N VAL A 34 95.76 102.10 17.20
CA VAL A 34 95.97 100.71 16.72
C VAL A 34 95.63 99.69 17.79
N ALA A 35 96.02 99.95 19.05
CA ALA A 35 95.73 99.06 20.17
C ALA A 35 94.23 98.92 20.45
N ARG A 36 93.46 100.01 20.36
CA ARG A 36 91.99 100.00 20.53
C ARG A 36 91.28 99.26 19.39
N SER A 37 91.75 99.41 18.16
CA SER A 37 91.23 98.66 17.01
C SER A 37 91.51 97.15 17.13
N ALA A 38 92.72 96.77 17.58
CA ALA A 38 93.06 95.37 17.81
C ALA A 38 92.24 94.73 18.95
N ALA A 39 91.98 95.49 20.02
CA ALA A 39 91.10 95.06 21.11
C ALA A 39 89.66 94.86 20.62
N PHE A 40 89.12 95.80 19.81
CA PHE A 40 87.76 95.69 19.27
C PHE A 40 87.61 94.47 18.35
N VAL A 41 88.57 94.21 17.46
CA VAL A 41 88.55 93.04 16.58
C VAL A 41 88.64 91.73 17.38
N SER A 42 89.46 91.70 18.43
CA SER A 42 89.59 90.52 19.31
C SER A 42 88.29 90.22 20.06
N CYS A 43 87.64 91.25 20.62
CA CYS A 43 86.34 91.11 21.28
C CYS A 43 85.23 90.70 20.30
N ALA A 44 85.21 91.26 19.09
CA ALA A 44 84.23 90.92 18.06
C ALA A 44 84.37 89.46 17.58
N LEU A 45 85.60 89.00 17.37
CA LEU A 45 85.89 87.59 17.04
C LEU A 45 85.48 86.64 18.17
N ALA A 46 85.74 87.01 19.43
CA ALA A 46 85.32 86.24 20.60
C ALA A 46 83.78 86.17 20.72
N ALA A 47 83.07 87.28 20.51
CA ALA A 47 81.61 87.32 20.52
C ALA A 47 81.01 86.48 19.38
N PHE A 48 81.55 86.57 18.16
CA PHE A 48 81.14 85.74 17.03
C PHE A 48 81.33 84.25 17.31
N TRP A 49 82.46 83.86 17.91
CA TRP A 49 82.72 82.49 18.31
C TRP A 49 81.73 81.97 19.36
N LEU A 50 81.38 82.79 20.37
CA LEU A 50 80.39 82.43 21.38
C LEU A 50 79.00 82.22 20.77
N VAL A 51 78.57 83.08 19.85
CA VAL A 51 77.29 82.95 19.13
C VAL A 51 77.27 81.70 18.24
N SER A 52 78.38 81.41 17.55
CA SER A 52 78.52 80.20 16.72
C SER A 52 78.43 78.91 17.55
N ILE A 53 79.07 78.86 18.72
CA ILE A 53 78.98 77.73 19.65
C ILE A 53 77.55 77.58 20.18
N TRP A 54 76.86 78.68 20.51
CA TRP A 54 75.50 78.64 21.01
C TRP A 54 74.50 78.16 19.94
N ARG A 55 74.59 78.65 18.69
CA ARG A 55 73.80 78.13 17.56
C ARG A 55 74.05 76.65 17.30
N SER A 56 75.31 76.22 17.26
CA SER A 56 75.64 74.80 17.09
C SER A 56 75.09 73.91 18.21
N ARG A 57 74.94 74.45 19.44
CA ARG A 57 74.30 73.75 20.55
C ARG A 57 72.78 73.67 20.36
N ALA A 58 72.14 74.79 20.01
CA ALA A 58 70.70 74.84 19.77
C ALA A 58 70.29 73.91 18.63
N ASP A 59 71.00 73.91 17.50
CA ASP A 59 70.73 73.03 16.37
C ASP A 59 70.91 71.54 16.74
N ALA A 60 71.95 71.22 17.52
CA ALA A 60 72.17 69.85 17.99
C ALA A 60 71.10 69.38 18.99
N GLU A 61 70.65 70.26 19.89
CA GLU A 61 69.55 69.97 20.82
C GLU A 61 68.22 69.80 20.05
N GLN A 62 67.99 70.61 19.01
CA GLN A 62 66.82 70.49 18.14
C GLN A 62 66.82 69.19 17.32
N HIS A 63 67.93 68.83 16.68
CA HIS A 63 68.03 67.57 15.95
C HIS A 63 67.88 66.34 16.86
N LEU A 64 68.37 66.42 18.10
CA LEU A 64 68.17 65.35 19.09
C LEU A 64 66.70 65.25 19.50
N TYR A 65 66.02 66.38 19.67
CA TYR A 65 64.59 66.42 19.96
C TYR A 65 63.74 65.87 18.81
N GLU A 66 64.04 66.26 17.57
CA GLU A 66 63.39 65.75 16.36
C GLU A 66 63.61 64.24 16.18
N ALA A 67 64.85 63.75 16.35
CA ALA A 67 65.15 62.33 16.29
C ALA A 67 64.44 61.53 17.39
N LYS A 68 64.36 62.09 18.61
CA LYS A 68 63.60 61.48 19.71
C LYS A 68 62.10 61.41 19.39
N LEU A 69 61.51 62.48 18.87
CA LEU A 69 60.09 62.51 18.50
C LEU A 69 59.77 61.48 17.41
N ILE A 70 60.65 61.33 16.40
CA ILE A 70 60.49 60.32 15.35
C ILE A 70 60.43 58.92 15.99
N VAL A 71 61.40 58.56 16.83
CA VAL A 71 61.45 57.24 17.49
C VAL A 71 60.26 57.02 18.44
N GLU A 72 59.83 58.05 19.17
CA GLU A 72 58.68 57.96 20.09
C GLU A 72 57.33 57.86 19.35
N SER A 73 57.25 58.40 18.13
CA SER A 73 56.07 58.34 17.26
C SER A 73 56.02 57.13 16.32
N MET A 74 57.08 56.30 16.27
CA MET A 74 57.11 55.13 15.40
C MET A 74 56.03 54.12 15.80
N PRO A 75 55.25 53.59 14.83
CA PRO A 75 54.31 52.50 15.10
C PRO A 75 55.04 51.27 15.64
N GLY A 76 54.52 50.71 16.73
CA GLY A 76 55.08 49.53 17.40
C GLY A 76 55.88 49.85 18.66
N LEU A 77 56.40 48.79 19.25
CA LEU A 77 57.16 48.79 20.49
C LEU A 77 58.65 48.97 20.14
N GLY A 78 59.13 50.20 20.19
CA GLY A 78 60.51 50.57 19.85
C GLY A 78 61.46 50.39 21.03
N TRP A 79 62.62 49.77 20.79
CA TRP A 79 63.58 49.47 21.85
C TRP A 79 65.03 49.55 21.39
N ALA A 80 65.94 49.82 22.32
CA ALA A 80 67.37 49.75 22.12
C ALA A 80 68.07 49.05 23.28
N THR A 81 69.15 48.34 22.99
CA THR A 81 69.94 47.59 23.97
C THR A 81 71.42 47.95 23.93
N ASP A 82 72.16 47.65 25.00
CA ASP A 82 73.62 47.68 25.02
C ASP A 82 74.23 46.43 24.35
N ALA A 83 75.56 46.36 24.27
CA ALA A 83 76.29 45.22 23.71
C ALA A 83 76.08 43.88 24.44
N LYS A 84 75.49 43.88 25.64
CA LYS A 84 75.15 42.69 26.43
C LYS A 84 73.67 42.30 26.30
N GLY A 85 72.89 43.08 25.56
CA GLY A 85 71.45 42.87 25.36
C GLY A 85 70.57 43.47 26.46
N ASN A 86 71.08 44.35 27.33
CA ASN A 86 70.26 45.06 28.31
C ASN A 86 69.54 46.23 27.67
N PHE A 87 68.26 46.45 27.95
CA PHE A 87 67.53 47.61 27.42
C PHE A 87 68.10 48.91 27.94
N VAL A 88 68.58 49.77 27.05
CA VAL A 88 69.02 51.13 27.34
C VAL A 88 67.93 52.16 27.04
N TYR A 89 66.96 51.78 26.20
CA TYR A 89 65.84 52.63 25.83
C TYR A 89 64.64 51.78 25.40
N VAL A 90 63.45 52.24 25.75
CA VAL A 90 62.16 51.76 25.23
C VAL A 90 61.28 52.97 24.95
N ASN A 91 60.52 52.97 23.86
CA ASN A 91 59.60 54.05 23.54
C ASN A 91 58.35 54.03 24.46
N PRO A 92 57.56 55.11 24.51
CA PRO A 92 56.34 55.16 25.32
C PRO A 92 55.37 54.00 25.06
N SER A 93 55.24 53.55 23.80
CA SER A 93 54.37 52.43 23.43
C SER A 93 54.72 51.12 24.15
N VAL A 94 56.00 50.84 24.40
CA VAL A 94 56.44 49.67 25.20
C VAL A 94 55.94 49.79 26.64
N VAL A 95 56.04 50.98 27.22
CA VAL A 95 55.61 51.25 28.60
C VAL A 95 54.08 51.14 28.70
N ASP A 96 53.35 51.69 27.73
CA ASP A 96 51.89 51.62 27.71
C ASP A 96 51.38 50.17 27.50
N TYR A 97 52.05 49.40 26.65
CA TYR A 97 51.63 48.04 26.33
C TYR A 97 52.04 47.02 27.42
N VAL A 98 53.31 46.98 27.82
CA VAL A 98 53.83 45.99 28.78
C VAL A 98 53.71 46.47 30.23
N GLY A 99 53.60 47.78 30.46
CA GLY A 99 53.53 48.37 31.80
C GLY A 99 54.88 48.49 32.51
N LYS A 100 56.00 48.31 31.80
CA LYS A 100 57.36 48.31 32.37
C LYS A 100 58.28 49.32 31.72
N ARG A 101 59.19 49.89 32.52
CA ARG A 101 60.26 50.79 32.05
C ARG A 101 61.53 50.00 31.70
N ALA A 102 62.42 50.60 30.90
CA ALA A 102 63.65 49.94 30.41
C ALA A 102 64.51 49.35 31.54
N ASP A 103 64.61 50.03 32.68
CA ASP A 103 65.35 49.60 33.86
C ASP A 103 64.74 48.38 34.54
N GLU A 104 63.41 48.29 34.59
CA GLU A 104 62.68 47.16 35.18
C GLU A 104 62.88 45.86 34.39
N PHE A 105 63.00 45.94 33.06
CA PHE A 105 63.26 44.79 32.21
C PHE A 105 64.63 44.14 32.47
N ASN A 106 65.60 44.88 33.00
CA ASN A 106 66.99 44.40 33.18
C ASN A 106 67.25 43.73 34.54
N THR A 107 66.22 43.56 35.39
CA THR A 107 66.41 43.18 36.81
C THR A 107 66.54 41.69 37.08
N THR A 108 66.09 40.83 36.18
CA THR A 108 65.90 39.39 36.46
C THR A 108 66.86 38.46 35.75
N GLY A 109 67.93 39.00 35.15
CA GLY A 109 68.96 38.22 34.45
C GLY A 109 68.49 37.60 33.12
N ARG A 110 67.20 37.73 32.78
CA ARG A 110 66.58 37.33 31.50
C ARG A 110 65.84 38.52 30.88
N THR A 111 66.62 39.52 30.49
CA THR A 111 66.11 40.81 30.02
C THR A 111 65.05 40.66 28.93
N GLY A 112 63.83 41.17 29.17
CA GLY A 112 62.72 41.16 28.22
C GLY A 112 61.94 39.85 28.07
N LEU A 113 62.50 38.71 28.48
CA LEU A 113 61.87 37.39 28.30
C LEU A 113 60.64 37.16 29.19
N GLU A 114 60.48 37.94 30.26
CA GLU A 114 59.31 37.89 31.15
C GLU A 114 58.00 38.26 30.45
N ALA A 115 58.08 39.11 29.43
CA ALA A 115 56.93 39.50 28.65
C ALA A 115 56.64 38.49 27.53
N VAL A 116 57.55 37.57 27.20
CA VAL A 116 57.36 36.56 26.17
C VAL A 116 56.54 35.40 26.71
N HIS A 117 55.64 34.84 25.90
CA HIS A 117 54.88 33.66 26.28
C HIS A 117 55.80 32.43 26.52
N PRO A 118 55.53 31.60 27.56
CA PRO A 118 56.42 30.50 27.94
C PRO A 118 56.77 29.52 26.81
N ASP A 119 55.80 29.15 25.96
CA ASP A 119 56.02 28.21 24.84
C ASP A 119 57.06 28.71 23.82
N GLU A 120 57.19 30.03 23.66
CA GLU A 120 58.11 30.65 22.70
C GLU A 120 59.40 31.15 23.36
N ALA A 121 59.49 31.15 24.69
CA ALA A 121 60.59 31.77 25.41
C ALA A 121 61.96 31.17 25.03
N GLU A 122 62.05 29.85 24.86
CA GLU A 122 63.28 29.17 24.46
C GLU A 122 63.69 29.55 23.03
N ARG A 123 62.78 29.41 22.06
CA ARG A 123 63.02 29.78 20.65
C ARG A 123 63.43 31.24 20.49
N VAL A 124 62.78 32.15 21.22
CA VAL A 124 63.12 33.59 21.20
C VAL A 124 64.51 33.83 21.81
N THR A 125 64.83 33.15 22.90
CA THR A 125 66.16 33.21 23.54
C THR A 125 67.25 32.76 22.57
N ASP A 126 67.05 31.63 21.88
CA ASP A 126 68.04 31.08 20.94
C ASP A 126 68.27 32.00 19.74
N ALA A 127 67.19 32.56 19.19
CA ALA A 127 67.27 33.55 18.12
C ALA A 127 68.04 34.79 18.59
N TRP A 128 67.76 35.29 19.80
CA TRP A 128 68.43 36.44 20.37
C TRP A 128 69.93 36.19 20.63
N VAL A 129 70.27 35.07 21.26
CA VAL A 129 71.66 34.66 21.54
C VAL A 129 72.43 34.46 20.23
N THR A 130 71.80 33.88 19.22
CA THR A 130 72.42 33.72 17.89
C THR A 130 72.76 35.08 17.29
N SER A 131 71.80 36.02 17.26
CA SER A 131 72.03 37.39 16.76
C SER A 131 73.11 38.14 17.57
N MET A 132 73.18 37.93 18.88
CA MET A 132 74.23 38.50 19.73
C MET A 132 75.62 37.96 19.40
N ARG A 133 75.73 36.66 19.07
CA ARG A 133 77.00 36.01 18.76
C ARG A 133 77.49 36.31 17.34
N THR A 134 76.60 36.33 16.37
CA THR A 134 76.95 36.48 14.94
C THR A 134 76.98 37.94 14.49
N GLY A 135 76.32 38.84 15.21
CA GLY A 135 76.06 40.20 14.74
C GLY A 135 75.09 40.25 13.56
N SER A 136 74.23 39.24 13.38
CA SER A 136 73.11 39.29 12.42
C SER A 136 71.91 40.04 13.01
N SER A 137 70.97 40.47 12.15
CA SER A 137 69.70 40.99 12.64
C SER A 137 68.96 39.96 13.50
N PHE A 138 68.24 40.44 14.51
CA PHE A 138 67.27 39.67 15.27
C PHE A 138 65.92 39.76 14.59
N GLU A 139 65.25 38.63 14.41
CA GLU A 139 63.89 38.57 13.91
C GLU A 139 63.15 37.43 14.61
N SER A 140 61.95 37.71 15.13
CA SER A 140 61.12 36.68 15.74
C SER A 140 59.66 37.10 15.76
N ILE A 141 58.78 36.16 15.41
CA ILE A 141 57.34 36.27 15.68
C ILE A 141 57.05 35.52 16.97
N HIS A 142 56.52 36.19 17.98
CA HIS A 142 56.19 35.58 19.27
C HIS A 142 55.12 36.37 20.01
N ARG A 143 54.55 35.74 21.04
CA ARG A 143 53.51 36.34 21.86
C ARG A 143 54.13 37.20 22.97
N ILE A 144 53.66 38.45 23.09
CA ILE A 144 54.07 39.38 24.15
C ILE A 144 52.86 39.65 25.05
N ARG A 145 53.11 39.63 26.36
CA ARG A 145 52.14 39.86 27.42
C ARG A 145 51.90 41.35 27.60
N ARG A 146 50.64 41.76 27.50
CA ARG A 146 50.16 43.10 27.84
C ARG A 146 50.07 43.28 29.36
N SER A 147 50.02 44.52 29.82
CA SER A 147 49.91 44.91 31.24
C SER A 147 48.73 44.27 32.00
N ASP A 148 47.65 43.89 31.31
CA ASP A 148 46.48 43.18 31.87
C ASP A 148 46.61 41.65 31.86
N GLY A 149 47.68 41.13 31.26
CA GLY A 149 47.98 39.71 31.17
C GLY A 149 47.53 39.02 29.89
N GLU A 150 46.87 39.70 28.94
CA GLU A 150 46.57 39.13 27.62
C GLU A 150 47.85 38.99 26.79
N TYR A 151 47.98 37.89 26.05
CA TYR A 151 49.08 37.69 25.10
C TYR A 151 48.62 38.02 23.68
N ARG A 152 49.42 38.80 22.93
CA ARG A 152 49.19 39.06 21.51
C ARG A 152 50.40 38.74 20.67
N TRP A 153 50.20 38.39 19.40
CA TRP A 153 51.29 38.13 18.46
C TRP A 153 52.00 39.40 18.04
N PHE A 154 53.32 39.42 18.19
CA PHE A 154 54.18 40.48 17.68
C PHE A 154 55.24 39.95 16.74
N HIS A 155 55.60 40.77 15.76
CA HIS A 155 56.79 40.58 14.94
C HIS A 155 57.88 41.53 15.42
N ALA A 156 58.88 40.97 16.10
CA ALA A 156 60.03 41.69 16.60
C ALA A 156 61.18 41.67 15.59
N TYR A 157 61.77 42.82 15.32
CA TYR A 157 62.91 42.98 14.46
C TYR A 157 63.95 43.91 15.11
N GLY A 158 65.21 43.50 15.15
CA GLY A 158 66.32 44.27 15.72
C GLY A 158 67.56 44.24 14.83
N ARG A 159 68.24 45.38 14.67
CA ARG A 159 69.50 45.49 13.95
C ARG A 159 70.65 45.83 14.88
N PRO A 160 71.81 45.17 14.74
CA PRO A 160 73.01 45.54 15.49
C PRO A 160 73.57 46.86 14.98
N HIS A 161 74.11 47.64 15.90
CA HIS A 161 74.88 48.84 15.65
C HIS A 161 76.34 48.59 16.03
N PHE A 162 77.26 48.92 15.14
CA PHE A 162 78.68 48.62 15.29
C PHE A 162 79.51 49.89 15.54
N ASP A 163 80.61 49.75 16.29
CA ASP A 163 81.63 50.79 16.41
C ASP A 163 82.50 50.87 15.14
N LYS A 164 83.42 51.85 15.09
CA LYS A 164 84.37 52.02 13.97
C LYS A 164 85.36 50.87 13.78
N ARG A 165 85.44 49.92 14.71
CA ARG A 165 86.31 48.74 14.71
C ARG A 165 85.54 47.45 14.40
N GLY A 166 84.22 47.54 14.17
CA GLY A 166 83.35 46.40 13.88
C GLY A 166 82.82 45.66 15.10
N ASN A 167 83.02 46.17 16.32
CA ASN A 167 82.43 45.57 17.54
C ASN A 167 80.99 46.05 17.72
N ILE A 168 80.13 45.19 18.26
CA ILE A 168 78.73 45.54 18.51
C ILE A 168 78.64 46.51 19.70
N LEU A 169 78.01 47.66 19.49
CA LEU A 169 77.71 48.65 20.53
C LEU A 169 76.35 48.38 21.19
N GLY A 170 75.41 47.78 20.46
CA GLY A 170 74.05 47.52 20.91
C GLY A 170 73.12 47.18 19.75
N TRP A 171 71.85 46.91 20.03
CA TRP A 171 70.83 46.64 19.01
C TRP A 171 69.69 47.63 19.11
N PHE A 172 69.16 48.03 17.95
CA PHE A 172 67.98 48.89 17.83
C PHE A 172 66.89 48.13 17.08
N GLY A 173 65.69 48.11 17.63
CA GLY A 173 64.59 47.33 17.08
C GLY A 173 63.23 47.95 17.26
N THR A 174 62.29 47.41 16.51
CA THR A 174 60.85 47.65 16.68
C THR A 174 60.14 46.32 16.80
N THR A 175 58.96 46.33 17.40
CA THR A 175 58.15 45.14 17.59
C THR A 175 56.70 45.50 17.31
N ILE A 176 56.17 44.97 16.21
CA ILE A 176 54.87 45.38 15.62
C ILE A 176 53.81 44.34 15.98
N ASP A 177 52.64 44.79 16.45
CA ASP A 177 51.48 43.92 16.71
C ASP A 177 50.96 43.35 15.39
N ILE A 178 50.89 42.02 15.28
CA ILE A 178 50.38 41.29 14.11
C ILE A 178 49.20 40.36 14.48
N ASP A 179 48.58 40.58 15.65
CA ASP A 179 47.57 39.69 16.20
C ASP A 179 46.31 39.61 15.31
N GLU A 180 45.86 40.74 14.77
CA GLU A 180 44.72 40.78 13.84
C GLU A 180 44.98 39.96 12.58
N LYS A 181 46.20 40.06 12.02
CA LYS A 181 46.62 39.28 10.86
C LYS A 181 46.61 37.79 11.18
N LYS A 182 47.20 37.38 12.30
CA LYS A 182 47.24 35.98 12.74
C LYS A 182 45.84 35.41 13.02
N ARG A 183 44.95 36.18 13.65
CA ARG A 183 43.55 35.77 13.85
C ARG A 183 42.76 35.68 12.55
N ALA A 184 43.08 36.48 11.53
CA ALA A 184 42.42 36.39 10.23
C ALA A 184 42.87 35.14 9.45
N GLU A 185 44.18 34.86 9.42
CA GLU A 185 44.74 33.63 8.84
C GLU A 185 44.12 32.38 9.48
N GLN A 186 44.09 32.32 10.82
CA GLN A 186 43.49 31.17 11.53
C GLN A 186 42.00 31.01 11.24
N ARG A 187 41.23 32.10 11.19
CA ARG A 187 39.80 32.06 10.86
C ARG A 187 39.54 31.51 9.46
N LEU A 188 40.43 31.80 8.50
CA LEU A 188 40.33 31.28 7.15
C LEU A 188 40.61 29.77 7.14
N GLU A 189 41.72 29.34 7.75
CA GLU A 189 42.06 27.91 7.87
C GLU A 189 40.98 27.09 8.58
N ASP A 190 40.42 27.62 9.68
CA ASP A 190 39.34 26.98 10.42
C ASP A 190 38.07 26.90 9.57
N ARG A 191 37.78 27.94 8.78
CA ARG A 191 36.61 27.97 7.89
C ARG A 191 36.76 26.98 6.73
N GLU A 192 37.94 26.92 6.10
CA GLU A 192 38.25 25.94 5.05
C GLU A 192 38.11 24.51 5.57
N ARG A 193 38.70 24.22 6.74
CA ARG A 193 38.57 22.91 7.38
C ARG A 193 37.11 22.58 7.71
N GLN A 194 36.35 23.56 8.20
CA GLN A 194 34.93 23.39 8.49
C GLN A 194 34.13 23.05 7.22
N LEU A 195 34.36 23.78 6.11
CA LEU A 195 33.68 23.52 4.84
C LEU A 195 34.03 22.15 4.27
N GLN A 196 35.31 21.77 4.30
CA GLN A 196 35.76 20.45 3.85
C GLN A 196 35.09 19.34 4.67
N THR A 197 35.07 19.48 6.00
CA THR A 197 34.41 18.51 6.90
C THR A 197 32.91 18.41 6.62
N LEU A 198 32.23 19.52 6.32
CA LEU A 198 30.81 19.49 5.96
C LEU A 198 30.59 18.68 4.68
N ILE A 199 31.36 18.94 3.62
CA ILE A 199 31.24 18.22 2.34
C ILE A 199 31.57 16.71 2.53
N ASP A 200 32.59 16.40 3.32
CA ASP A 200 33.02 15.03 3.57
C ASP A 200 32.03 14.21 4.41
N THR A 201 31.26 14.87 5.27
CA THR A 201 30.27 14.23 6.16
C THR A 201 28.85 14.20 5.58
N MET A 202 28.59 14.89 4.47
CA MET A 202 27.28 14.88 3.82
C MET A 202 26.94 13.46 3.32
N PRO A 203 25.70 12.98 3.56
CA PRO A 203 25.27 11.65 3.14
C PRO A 203 24.95 11.56 1.62
N VAL A 204 25.45 12.50 0.83
CA VAL A 204 25.26 12.61 -0.62
C VAL A 204 26.62 12.47 -1.28
N MET A 205 26.68 11.79 -2.43
CA MET A 205 27.90 11.68 -3.22
C MET A 205 28.14 13.01 -3.93
N ILE A 206 29.27 13.64 -3.67
CA ILE A 206 29.62 14.96 -4.20
C ILE A 206 30.95 14.85 -4.94
N TRP A 207 31.04 15.50 -6.08
CA TRP A 207 32.24 15.55 -6.89
C TRP A 207 32.42 16.90 -7.56
N CYS A 208 33.68 17.22 -7.88
CA CYS A 208 33.97 18.28 -8.83
C CYS A 208 34.95 17.81 -9.90
N ALA A 209 34.88 18.45 -11.07
CA ALA A 209 35.70 18.12 -12.23
C ALA A 209 36.20 19.38 -12.92
N SER A 210 37.31 19.25 -13.65
CA SER A 210 37.89 20.32 -14.46
C SER A 210 36.97 20.72 -15.61
N PRO A 211 37.24 21.82 -16.34
CA PRO A 211 36.44 22.20 -17.51
C PRO A 211 36.32 21.10 -18.57
N ALA A 212 37.34 20.23 -18.68
CA ALA A 212 37.37 19.08 -19.56
C ALA A 212 36.60 17.85 -19.02
N GLY A 213 36.00 17.95 -17.84
CA GLY A 213 35.26 16.85 -17.19
C GLY A 213 36.14 15.83 -16.48
N VAL A 214 37.41 16.16 -16.19
CA VAL A 214 38.31 15.27 -15.43
C VAL A 214 38.06 15.43 -13.94
N PRO A 215 37.80 14.36 -13.16
CA PRO A 215 37.59 14.46 -11.71
C PRO A 215 38.74 15.18 -10.98
N ILE A 216 38.41 16.19 -10.18
CA ILE A 216 39.33 16.95 -9.31
C ILE A 216 39.17 16.51 -7.86
N TYR A 217 37.94 16.30 -7.42
CA TYR A 217 37.63 15.87 -6.06
C TYR A 217 36.39 14.98 -6.03
N GLN A 218 36.38 14.05 -5.09
CA GLN A 218 35.30 13.13 -4.77
C GLN A 218 35.21 13.06 -3.25
N ASN A 219 34.04 13.30 -2.67
CA ASN A 219 33.91 13.16 -1.21
C ASN A 219 34.02 11.68 -0.80
N PRO A 220 34.36 11.38 0.48
CA PRO A 220 34.49 10.01 0.98
C PRO A 220 33.26 9.14 0.73
N LYS A 221 32.06 9.75 0.72
CA LYS A 221 30.81 9.04 0.44
C LYS A 221 30.77 8.48 -0.98
N THR A 222 31.24 9.21 -1.99
CA THR A 222 31.31 8.70 -3.37
C THR A 222 32.29 7.54 -3.49
N LEU A 223 33.46 7.65 -2.87
CA LEU A 223 34.48 6.61 -2.91
C LEU A 223 34.01 5.31 -2.21
N ASP A 224 33.39 5.42 -1.03
CA ASP A 224 32.78 4.26 -0.34
C ASP A 224 31.65 3.65 -1.17
N TYR A 225 30.76 4.47 -1.74
CA TYR A 225 29.63 3.98 -2.52
C TYR A 225 30.09 3.19 -3.76
N LEU A 226 31.05 3.73 -4.51
CA LEU A 226 31.57 3.12 -5.74
C LEU A 226 32.54 1.96 -5.48
N GLY A 227 33.07 1.84 -4.25
CA GLY A 227 34.12 0.89 -3.93
C GLY A 227 35.36 1.08 -4.81
N ALA A 228 35.73 2.34 -5.05
CA ALA A 228 36.83 2.74 -5.92
C ALA A 228 37.65 3.85 -5.27
N THR A 229 38.94 3.87 -5.57
CA THR A 229 39.84 4.95 -5.18
C THR A 229 39.69 6.14 -6.12
N PHE A 230 40.07 7.32 -5.64
CA PHE A 230 40.06 8.53 -6.46
C PHE A 230 40.93 8.38 -7.74
N GLU A 231 42.09 7.71 -7.64
CA GLU A 231 42.98 7.50 -8.78
C GLU A 231 42.38 6.53 -9.84
N GLU A 232 41.64 5.51 -9.41
CA GLU A 232 40.92 4.62 -10.34
C GLU A 232 39.84 5.38 -11.11
N ILE A 233 39.05 6.22 -10.42
CA ILE A 233 38.03 7.07 -11.04
C ILE A 233 38.66 8.10 -11.97
N ARG A 234 39.79 8.70 -11.57
CA ARG A 234 40.51 9.68 -12.40
C ARG A 234 41.09 9.04 -13.67
N GLY A 235 41.58 7.80 -13.57
CA GLY A 235 42.10 7.04 -14.71
C GLY A 235 41.02 6.58 -15.69
N ASN A 236 39.84 6.20 -15.19
CA ASN A 236 38.70 5.81 -16.03
C ASN A 236 37.35 6.17 -15.37
N ASN A 237 36.92 7.42 -15.55
CA ASN A 237 35.68 7.93 -14.94
C ASN A 237 34.43 7.17 -15.39
N PHE A 238 34.40 6.68 -16.64
CA PHE A 238 33.28 5.90 -17.15
C PHE A 238 33.32 4.42 -16.73
N GLY A 239 34.41 3.95 -16.10
CA GLY A 239 34.54 2.57 -15.62
C GLY A 239 33.58 2.22 -14.47
N VAL A 240 32.99 3.23 -13.82
CA VAL A 240 31.96 3.05 -12.79
C VAL A 240 30.53 3.16 -13.34
N VAL A 241 30.36 3.49 -14.62
CA VAL A 241 29.05 3.56 -15.30
C VAL A 241 28.77 2.22 -15.98
N HIS A 242 27.51 1.78 -16.00
CA HIS A 242 27.12 0.57 -16.73
C HIS A 242 27.36 0.73 -18.23
N GLN A 243 27.85 -0.32 -18.90
CA GLN A 243 28.30 -0.28 -20.30
C GLN A 243 27.25 0.30 -21.26
N ASP A 244 25.98 -0.13 -21.16
CA ASP A 244 24.90 0.39 -22.03
C ASP A 244 24.60 1.88 -21.82
N ASP A 245 24.94 2.44 -20.66
CA ASP A 245 24.62 3.82 -20.32
C ASP A 245 25.77 4.78 -20.67
N VAL A 246 26.96 4.26 -20.99
CA VAL A 246 28.19 5.05 -21.26
C VAL A 246 27.99 5.98 -22.46
N GLU A 247 27.48 5.46 -23.59
CA GLU A 247 27.30 6.25 -24.82
C GLU A 247 26.28 7.38 -24.62
N GLY A 248 25.18 7.07 -23.94
CA GLY A 248 24.15 8.06 -23.59
C GLY A 248 24.68 9.13 -22.64
N PHE A 249 25.44 8.74 -21.62
CA PHE A 249 26.09 9.67 -20.70
C PHE A 249 27.05 10.60 -21.46
N GLN A 250 27.96 10.04 -22.26
CA GLN A 250 28.97 10.82 -23.00
C GLN A 250 28.31 11.83 -23.93
N SER A 251 27.25 11.43 -24.62
CA SER A 251 26.47 12.31 -25.50
C SER A 251 25.80 13.44 -24.72
N ALA A 252 25.13 13.12 -23.60
CA ALA A 252 24.49 14.12 -22.75
C ALA A 252 25.52 15.10 -22.15
N TRP A 253 26.67 14.58 -21.70
CA TRP A 253 27.78 15.37 -21.19
C TRP A 253 28.32 16.34 -22.24
N ALA A 254 28.59 15.85 -23.46
CA ALA A 254 29.09 16.69 -24.55
C ALA A 254 28.15 17.88 -24.86
N VAL A 255 26.83 17.63 -24.87
CA VAL A 255 25.82 18.69 -25.06
C VAL A 255 25.84 19.70 -23.92
N CYS A 256 25.97 19.25 -22.66
CA CYS A 256 26.05 20.14 -21.51
C CYS A 256 27.33 21.00 -21.52
N VAL A 257 28.47 20.44 -21.93
CA VAL A 257 29.72 21.20 -22.11
C VAL A 257 29.58 22.25 -23.20
N GLU A 258 29.04 21.87 -24.37
CA GLU A 258 28.84 22.80 -25.50
C GLU A 258 27.89 23.95 -25.12
N ARG A 259 26.79 23.62 -24.43
CA ARG A 259 25.76 24.59 -24.05
C ARG A 259 26.06 25.34 -22.75
N LYS A 260 27.12 24.98 -22.03
CA LYS A 260 27.47 25.51 -20.70
C LYS A 260 26.27 25.42 -19.74
N ALA A 261 25.54 24.31 -19.79
CA ALA A 261 24.27 24.10 -19.09
C ALA A 261 24.37 22.94 -18.09
N SER A 262 23.47 22.93 -17.11
CA SER A 262 23.40 21.85 -16.13
C SER A 262 23.04 20.51 -16.78
N LEU A 263 23.65 19.44 -16.26
CA LEU A 263 23.32 18.06 -16.57
C LEU A 263 22.34 17.52 -15.51
N SER A 264 21.33 16.80 -15.96
CA SER A 264 20.48 15.96 -15.10
C SER A 264 20.20 14.68 -15.88
N LEU A 265 20.77 13.56 -15.44
CA LEU A 265 20.56 12.26 -16.07
C LEU A 265 20.35 11.16 -15.04
N VAL A 266 19.74 10.07 -15.49
CA VAL A 266 19.64 8.83 -14.71
C VAL A 266 20.45 7.77 -15.43
N CYS A 267 21.42 7.17 -14.75
CA CYS A 267 22.19 6.04 -15.26
C CYS A 267 22.54 5.08 -14.13
N ARG A 268 23.03 3.90 -14.50
CA ARG A 268 23.46 2.90 -13.55
C ARG A 268 24.93 3.12 -13.18
N LEU A 269 25.20 3.28 -11.89
CA LEU A 269 26.55 3.34 -11.32
C LEU A 269 26.87 2.04 -10.57
N ARG A 270 28.15 1.65 -10.60
CA ARG A 270 28.67 0.50 -9.86
C ARG A 270 28.63 0.79 -8.36
N TYR A 271 27.98 -0.08 -7.62
CA TYR A 271 28.00 -0.11 -6.17
C TYR A 271 29.21 -0.92 -5.67
N LYS A 272 29.63 -0.72 -4.42
CA LYS A 272 30.82 -1.35 -3.83
C LYS A 272 30.84 -2.88 -3.82
N ASP A 273 29.68 -3.54 -3.96
CA ASP A 273 29.57 -4.99 -4.09
C ASP A 273 29.73 -5.49 -5.55
N GLY A 274 29.90 -4.58 -6.51
CA GLY A 274 30.03 -4.88 -7.94
C GLY A 274 28.70 -4.86 -8.70
N THR A 275 27.56 -4.72 -8.03
CA THR A 275 26.26 -4.55 -8.70
C THR A 275 26.12 -3.15 -9.29
N TYR A 276 25.22 -2.98 -10.26
CA TYR A 276 24.90 -1.68 -10.85
C TYR A 276 23.54 -1.20 -10.37
N ARG A 277 23.48 0.04 -9.87
CA ARG A 277 22.29 0.64 -9.27
C ARG A 277 21.92 1.95 -9.93
N TRP A 278 20.62 2.22 -10.05
CA TRP A 278 20.13 3.47 -10.64
C TRP A 278 20.54 4.67 -9.79
N ASN A 279 21.20 5.63 -10.42
CA ASN A 279 21.64 6.88 -9.81
C ASN A 279 21.15 8.06 -10.64
N ARG A 280 20.64 9.09 -9.95
CA ARG A 280 20.41 10.40 -10.55
C ARG A 280 21.67 11.23 -10.39
N ILE A 281 22.18 11.74 -11.50
CA ILE A 281 23.39 12.55 -11.58
C ILE A 281 22.99 13.95 -12.03
N ASP A 282 23.18 14.89 -11.12
CA ASP A 282 22.94 16.31 -11.35
C ASP A 282 24.30 17.01 -11.34
N ALA A 283 24.62 17.79 -12.36
CA ALA A 283 25.85 18.57 -12.42
C ALA A 283 25.62 19.97 -12.99
N ALA A 284 26.37 20.96 -12.51
CA ALA A 284 26.30 22.34 -12.97
C ALA A 284 27.71 22.94 -13.17
N PRO A 285 27.93 23.75 -14.21
CA PRO A 285 29.19 24.42 -14.41
C PRO A 285 29.28 25.70 -13.55
N LEU A 286 30.43 25.92 -12.92
CA LEU A 286 30.85 27.21 -12.41
C LEU A 286 31.46 28.01 -13.57
N LEU A 287 30.90 29.17 -13.87
CA LEU A 287 31.33 30.02 -14.98
C LEU A 287 32.18 31.21 -14.49
N SER A 288 33.15 31.63 -15.31
CA SER A 288 33.89 32.88 -15.12
C SER A 288 33.04 34.09 -15.51
N GLU A 289 33.54 35.31 -15.24
CA GLU A 289 32.89 36.55 -15.67
C GLU A 289 32.77 36.64 -17.21
N GLU A 290 33.69 36.01 -17.95
CA GLU A 290 33.69 35.90 -19.42
C GLU A 290 32.79 34.75 -19.92
N GLY A 291 32.17 34.00 -19.02
CA GLY A 291 31.29 32.89 -19.33
C GLY A 291 32.01 31.59 -19.70
N GLU A 292 33.30 31.44 -19.39
CA GLU A 292 34.03 30.19 -19.57
C GLU A 292 33.85 29.25 -18.38
N ILE A 293 33.90 27.94 -18.62
CA ILE A 293 33.75 26.97 -17.53
C ILE A 293 35.04 26.96 -16.70
N ILE A 294 34.92 27.22 -15.41
CA ILE A 294 36.01 27.10 -14.43
C ILE A 294 36.07 25.66 -13.91
N GLU A 295 34.94 25.13 -13.45
CA GLU A 295 34.82 23.79 -12.86
C GLU A 295 33.39 23.27 -13.02
N TRP A 296 33.21 21.96 -12.92
CA TRP A 296 31.92 21.30 -12.78
C TRP A 296 31.72 20.84 -11.35
N TYR A 297 30.52 21.06 -10.83
CA TYR A 297 30.08 20.53 -9.53
C TYR A 297 28.94 19.57 -9.76
N GLY A 298 29.00 18.39 -9.18
CA GLY A 298 27.95 17.41 -9.34
C GLY A 298 27.66 16.60 -8.10
N THR A 299 26.46 16.04 -8.09
CA THR A 299 25.94 15.16 -7.05
C THR A 299 25.37 13.91 -7.67
N ASN A 300 25.62 12.78 -7.03
CA ASN A 300 25.01 11.50 -7.38
C ASN A 300 24.09 11.07 -6.24
N VAL A 301 22.86 10.69 -6.57
CA VAL A 301 21.88 10.17 -5.61
C VAL A 301 21.46 8.78 -6.07
N ASP A 302 21.68 7.77 -5.23
CA ASP A 302 21.15 6.43 -5.43
C ASP A 302 19.62 6.49 -5.37
N ILE A 303 18.98 6.11 -6.47
CA ILE A 303 17.53 6.06 -6.63
C ILE A 303 17.03 4.63 -6.91
N GLU A 304 17.83 3.60 -6.61
CA GLU A 304 17.48 2.20 -6.85
C GLU A 304 16.15 1.83 -6.20
N GLU A 305 15.96 2.18 -4.92
CA GLU A 305 14.73 1.88 -4.19
C GLU A 305 13.52 2.63 -4.76
N LEU A 306 13.72 3.90 -5.15
CA LEU A 306 12.68 4.71 -5.78
C LEU A 306 12.29 4.12 -7.15
N HIS A 307 13.29 3.76 -7.96
CA HIS A 307 13.11 3.17 -9.27
C HIS A 307 12.37 1.83 -9.18
N ARG A 308 12.81 0.93 -8.30
CA ARG A 308 12.17 -0.37 -8.06
C ARG A 308 10.71 -0.20 -7.60
N THR A 309 10.45 0.68 -6.65
CA THR A 309 9.07 0.93 -6.17
C THR A 309 8.17 1.46 -7.29
N GLN A 310 8.70 2.33 -8.14
CA GLN A 310 7.97 2.88 -9.27
C GLN A 310 7.70 1.83 -10.36
N GLU A 311 8.65 0.94 -10.63
CA GLU A 311 8.47 -0.18 -11.55
C GLU A 311 7.49 -1.22 -11.00
N GLU A 312 7.58 -1.59 -9.74
CA GLU A 312 6.62 -2.48 -9.08
C GLU A 312 5.20 -1.90 -9.11
N LEU A 313 5.05 -0.59 -8.86
CA LEU A 313 3.75 0.07 -8.92
C LEU A 313 3.18 0.06 -10.35
N ARG A 314 4.03 0.31 -11.37
CA ARG A 314 3.64 0.23 -12.78
C ARG A 314 3.25 -1.20 -13.17
N ALA A 315 4.08 -2.18 -12.83
CA ALA A 315 3.82 -3.59 -13.10
C ALA A 315 2.54 -4.06 -12.43
N ASN A 316 2.30 -3.69 -11.17
CA ASN A 316 1.06 -3.98 -10.46
C ASN A 316 -0.15 -3.30 -11.11
N ALA A 317 -0.03 -2.03 -11.53
CA ALA A 317 -1.11 -1.33 -12.23
C ALA A 317 -1.45 -1.99 -13.58
N ASP A 318 -0.44 -2.38 -14.35
CA ASP A 318 -0.61 -3.08 -15.63
C ASP A 318 -1.19 -4.48 -15.41
N GLN A 319 -0.74 -5.21 -14.39
CA GLN A 319 -1.29 -6.51 -14.01
C GLN A 319 -2.76 -6.40 -13.61
N LEU A 320 -3.13 -5.42 -12.77
CA LEU A 320 -4.52 -5.18 -12.38
C LEU A 320 -5.39 -4.81 -13.58
N ARG A 321 -4.87 -4.00 -14.51
CA ARG A 321 -5.57 -3.67 -15.75
C ARG A 321 -5.79 -4.92 -16.61
N LEU A 322 -4.76 -5.75 -16.77
CA LEU A 322 -4.88 -7.02 -17.50
C LEU A 322 -5.88 -7.98 -16.84
N MET A 323 -5.88 -8.06 -15.50
CA MET A 323 -6.87 -8.84 -14.77
C MET A 323 -8.28 -8.34 -15.06
N LEU A 324 -8.54 -7.02 -14.96
CA LEU A 324 -9.86 -6.44 -15.25
C LEU A 324 -10.29 -6.64 -16.70
N ASP A 325 -9.36 -6.60 -17.66
CA ASP A 325 -9.63 -6.78 -19.08
C ASP A 325 -9.83 -8.27 -19.48
N THR A 326 -9.43 -9.21 -18.62
CA THR A 326 -9.64 -10.66 -18.82
C THR A 326 -10.84 -11.22 -18.05
N LEU A 327 -11.46 -10.43 -17.16
CA LEU A 327 -12.69 -10.84 -16.48
C LEU A 327 -13.83 -11.05 -17.49
N PRO A 328 -14.62 -12.13 -17.37
CA PRO A 328 -15.84 -12.33 -18.14
C PRO A 328 -16.99 -11.49 -17.55
N ALA A 329 -16.71 -10.22 -17.26
CA ALA A 329 -17.63 -9.28 -16.67
C ALA A 329 -17.33 -7.87 -17.18
N PHE A 330 -18.36 -7.05 -17.31
CA PHE A 330 -18.20 -5.69 -17.80
C PHE A 330 -18.08 -4.76 -16.61
N VAL A 331 -16.91 -4.16 -16.43
CA VAL A 331 -16.57 -3.36 -15.25
C VAL A 331 -16.54 -1.90 -15.62
N TRP A 332 -17.16 -1.08 -14.78
CA TRP A 332 -17.10 0.36 -14.88
C TRP A 332 -16.82 1.03 -13.54
N CYS A 333 -16.15 2.18 -13.59
CA CYS A 333 -15.97 3.06 -12.45
C CYS A 333 -16.53 4.45 -12.75
N ALA A 334 -16.92 5.16 -11.69
CA ALA A 334 -17.32 6.55 -11.81
C ALA A 334 -16.94 7.39 -10.59
N SER A 335 -16.83 8.70 -10.79
CA SER A 335 -16.62 9.68 -9.71
C SER A 335 -17.81 9.67 -8.73
N PRO A 336 -17.67 10.26 -7.52
CA PRO A 336 -18.78 10.41 -6.58
C PRO A 336 -20.03 11.05 -7.19
N GLU A 337 -19.84 12.00 -8.12
CA GLU A 337 -20.88 12.72 -8.84
C GLU A 337 -21.51 11.92 -9.99
N GLY A 338 -21.06 10.68 -10.20
CA GLY A 338 -21.58 9.78 -11.23
C GLY A 338 -20.96 9.99 -12.61
N GLN A 339 -19.79 10.62 -12.73
CA GLN A 339 -19.08 10.73 -14.01
C GLN A 339 -18.26 9.48 -14.32
N PRO A 340 -18.45 8.81 -15.48
CA PRO A 340 -17.67 7.63 -15.83
C PRO A 340 -16.15 7.91 -15.87
N THR A 341 -15.38 7.17 -15.07
CA THR A 341 -13.92 7.31 -14.96
C THR A 341 -13.16 6.20 -15.67
N TYR A 342 -13.73 5.01 -15.78
CA TYR A 342 -13.08 3.84 -16.38
C TYR A 342 -14.11 2.83 -16.88
N PHE A 343 -13.85 2.20 -18.03
CA PHE A 343 -14.51 0.99 -18.52
C PHE A 343 -13.43 -0.04 -18.87
N ASN A 344 -13.63 -1.30 -18.48
CA ASN A 344 -12.74 -2.36 -18.92
C ASN A 344 -12.95 -2.68 -20.40
N LYS A 345 -11.95 -3.33 -21.01
CA LYS A 345 -11.96 -3.68 -22.43
C LYS A 345 -13.18 -4.50 -22.85
N PRO A 346 -13.60 -5.57 -22.12
CA PRO A 346 -14.82 -6.30 -22.42
C PRO A 346 -16.08 -5.44 -22.53
N LEU A 347 -16.28 -4.44 -21.65
CA LEU A 347 -17.45 -3.56 -21.72
C LEU A 347 -17.46 -2.72 -23.00
N MET A 348 -16.31 -2.19 -23.39
CA MET A 348 -16.17 -1.37 -24.60
C MET A 348 -16.41 -2.21 -25.86
N GLU A 349 -15.86 -3.43 -25.92
CA GLU A 349 -16.06 -4.36 -27.03
C GLU A 349 -17.51 -4.85 -27.11
N TYR A 350 -18.13 -5.15 -25.96
CA TYR A 350 -19.51 -5.62 -25.89
C TYR A 350 -20.52 -4.55 -26.34
N SER A 351 -20.31 -3.30 -25.90
CA SER A 351 -21.19 -2.17 -26.23
C SER A 351 -20.87 -1.50 -27.57
N GLY A 352 -19.64 -1.64 -28.06
CA GLY A 352 -19.13 -0.97 -29.25
C GLY A 352 -18.89 0.53 -29.06
N VAL A 353 -18.75 1.00 -27.82
CA VAL A 353 -18.57 2.42 -27.50
C VAL A 353 -17.42 2.62 -26.53
N THR A 354 -16.58 3.63 -26.81
CA THR A 354 -15.45 4.01 -25.96
C THR A 354 -15.86 4.98 -24.85
N LEU A 355 -15.06 5.05 -23.78
CA LEU A 355 -15.27 6.02 -22.70
C LEU A 355 -15.20 7.47 -23.20
N GLU A 356 -14.33 7.75 -24.17
CA GLU A 356 -14.10 9.09 -24.73
C GLU A 356 -15.29 9.57 -25.56
N GLU A 357 -15.85 8.70 -26.40
CA GLU A 357 -17.08 8.98 -27.16
C GLU A 357 -18.24 9.31 -26.21
N LEU A 358 -18.35 8.61 -25.09
CA LEU A 358 -19.40 8.85 -24.09
C LEU A 358 -19.21 10.14 -23.29
N ARG A 359 -17.96 10.53 -22.98
CA ARG A 359 -17.66 11.83 -22.36
C ARG A 359 -17.93 13.01 -23.30
N GLY A 360 -17.84 12.80 -24.61
CA GLY A 360 -18.12 13.82 -25.63
C GLY A 360 -19.60 14.13 -25.85
N ILE A 361 -20.52 13.29 -25.37
CA ILE A 361 -21.96 13.51 -25.55
C ILE A 361 -22.48 14.51 -24.51
N LYS A 362 -23.24 15.52 -24.94
CA LYS A 362 -23.87 16.49 -24.05
C LYS A 362 -24.83 15.80 -23.06
N GLY A 363 -24.43 15.74 -21.80
CA GLY A 363 -25.21 15.28 -20.65
C GLY A 363 -24.32 15.08 -19.42
N SER A 364 -24.91 15.01 -18.23
CA SER A 364 -24.17 14.71 -17.00
C SER A 364 -24.15 13.20 -16.71
N GLY A 365 -22.98 12.69 -16.32
CA GLY A 365 -22.81 11.32 -15.82
C GLY A 365 -23.19 10.22 -16.82
N PHE A 366 -23.94 9.22 -16.37
CA PHE A 366 -24.37 8.06 -17.18
C PHE A 366 -25.59 8.32 -18.07
N ALA A 367 -26.24 9.48 -18.01
CA ALA A 367 -27.47 9.73 -18.78
C ALA A 367 -27.30 9.59 -20.31
N PRO A 368 -26.19 10.06 -20.94
CA PRO A 368 -25.92 9.79 -22.36
C PRO A 368 -25.76 8.31 -22.68
N MET A 369 -25.02 7.58 -21.84
CA MET A 369 -24.80 6.15 -21.98
C MET A 369 -26.12 5.39 -21.92
N ILE A 370 -26.94 5.66 -20.90
CA ILE A 370 -28.24 5.00 -20.72
C ILE A 370 -29.16 5.26 -21.92
N SER A 371 -29.10 6.46 -22.51
CA SER A 371 -29.95 6.79 -23.65
C SER A 371 -29.51 6.09 -24.95
N SER A 372 -28.24 5.72 -25.07
CA SER A 372 -27.66 5.10 -26.29
C SER A 372 -27.53 3.58 -26.20
N LEU A 373 -27.26 3.04 -25.01
CA LEU A 373 -26.89 1.64 -24.79
C LEU A 373 -27.95 0.81 -24.08
N VAL A 374 -29.09 1.39 -23.70
CA VAL A 374 -30.14 0.69 -22.97
C VAL A 374 -31.42 0.73 -23.78
N HIS A 375 -32.17 -0.38 -23.75
CA HIS A 375 -33.45 -0.46 -24.46
C HIS A 375 -34.38 0.69 -24.05
N PRO A 376 -35.10 1.35 -24.99
CA PRO A 376 -35.90 2.55 -24.70
C PRO A 376 -36.91 2.39 -23.56
N ALA A 377 -37.52 1.21 -23.44
CA ALA A 377 -38.46 0.89 -22.37
C ALA A 377 -37.82 0.82 -20.96
N ASP A 378 -36.52 0.52 -20.87
CA ASP A 378 -35.81 0.35 -19.60
C ASP A 378 -35.02 1.62 -19.20
N ALA A 379 -34.69 2.47 -20.19
CA ALA A 379 -33.81 3.62 -20.04
C ALA A 379 -34.29 4.64 -18.98
N ALA A 380 -35.59 4.94 -18.92
CA ALA A 380 -36.14 5.91 -17.96
C ALA A 380 -36.00 5.42 -16.50
N CYS A 381 -36.30 4.14 -16.26
CA CYS A 381 -36.18 3.50 -14.95
C CYS A 381 -34.72 3.46 -14.49
N LEU A 382 -33.81 3.03 -15.38
CA LEU A 382 -32.39 2.94 -15.09
C LEU A 382 -31.79 4.31 -14.78
N ARG A 383 -32.13 5.35 -15.55
CA ARG A 383 -31.67 6.73 -15.31
C ARG A 383 -32.08 7.22 -13.92
N HIS A 384 -33.36 7.06 -13.58
CA HIS A 384 -33.86 7.46 -12.26
C HIS A 384 -33.13 6.72 -11.14
N ARG A 385 -32.90 5.41 -11.28
CA ARG A 385 -32.18 4.62 -10.27
C ARG A 385 -30.73 5.07 -10.11
N PHE A 386 -30.02 5.33 -11.20
CA PHE A 386 -28.64 5.84 -11.16
C PHE A 386 -28.56 7.21 -10.49
N GLU A 387 -29.44 8.15 -10.87
CA GLU A 387 -29.49 9.50 -10.28
C GLU A 387 -29.79 9.47 -8.78
N GLN A 388 -30.74 8.64 -8.35
CA GLN A 388 -31.05 8.46 -6.92
C GLN A 388 -29.84 7.88 -6.18
N SER A 389 -29.23 6.83 -6.73
CA SER A 389 -28.12 6.11 -6.08
C SER A 389 -26.89 7.00 -5.95
N PHE A 390 -26.54 7.79 -6.96
CA PHE A 390 -25.43 8.75 -6.89
C PHE A 390 -25.63 9.83 -5.82
N LYS A 391 -26.88 10.20 -5.51
CA LYS A 391 -27.21 11.15 -4.43
C LYS A 391 -27.23 10.51 -3.05
N SER A 392 -27.81 9.31 -2.92
CA SER A 392 -28.00 8.65 -1.63
C SER A 392 -26.82 7.77 -1.19
N GLY A 393 -26.00 7.32 -2.13
CA GLY A 393 -24.97 6.30 -1.90
C GLY A 393 -25.53 4.87 -1.78
N GLU A 394 -26.80 4.64 -2.14
CA GLU A 394 -27.39 3.30 -2.15
C GLU A 394 -26.83 2.41 -3.27
N PRO A 395 -26.71 1.09 -3.06
CA PRO A 395 -26.23 0.19 -4.10
C PRO A 395 -27.24 0.08 -5.27
N ILE A 396 -26.72 0.06 -6.49
CA ILE A 396 -27.50 -0.20 -7.70
C ILE A 396 -27.58 -1.72 -7.88
N ALA A 397 -28.78 -2.26 -8.10
CA ALA A 397 -28.99 -3.67 -8.42
C ALA A 397 -30.26 -3.77 -9.28
N LEU A 398 -30.11 -3.97 -10.58
CA LEU A 398 -31.24 -4.16 -11.49
C LEU A 398 -30.85 -4.86 -12.78
N LYS A 399 -31.83 -5.57 -13.34
CA LYS A 399 -31.73 -6.18 -14.67
C LYS A 399 -32.36 -5.28 -15.71
N TYR A 400 -31.69 -5.13 -16.85
CA TYR A 400 -32.20 -4.35 -17.98
C TYR A 400 -31.66 -4.89 -19.30
N ARG A 401 -32.23 -4.45 -20.41
CA ARG A 401 -31.74 -4.82 -21.74
C ARG A 401 -30.65 -3.87 -22.21
N HIS A 402 -29.43 -4.39 -22.35
CA HIS A 402 -28.26 -3.67 -22.85
C HIS A 402 -28.11 -3.90 -24.35
N ARG A 403 -27.77 -2.84 -25.09
CA ARG A 403 -27.53 -2.87 -26.54
C ARG A 403 -26.10 -3.31 -26.81
N LEU A 404 -25.93 -4.31 -27.67
CA LEU A 404 -24.63 -4.80 -28.12
C LEU A 404 -24.08 -3.90 -29.23
N ALA A 405 -22.78 -4.07 -29.56
CA ALA A 405 -22.13 -3.42 -30.70
C ALA A 405 -22.86 -3.68 -32.04
N ASP A 406 -23.49 -4.84 -32.19
CA ASP A 406 -24.29 -5.21 -33.38
C ASP A 406 -25.73 -4.65 -33.38
N GLY A 407 -26.13 -3.96 -32.32
CA GLY A 407 -27.46 -3.37 -32.14
C GLY A 407 -28.52 -4.27 -31.54
N ARG A 408 -28.25 -5.56 -31.29
CA ARG A 408 -29.17 -6.44 -30.55
C ARG A 408 -29.23 -6.06 -29.07
N TYR A 409 -30.23 -6.59 -28.37
CA TYR A 409 -30.40 -6.36 -26.93
C TYR A 409 -30.32 -7.66 -26.16
N HIS A 410 -29.45 -7.73 -25.16
CA HIS A 410 -29.37 -8.84 -24.21
C HIS A 410 -29.78 -8.38 -22.81
N LEU A 411 -30.39 -9.27 -22.04
CA LEU A 411 -30.67 -9.01 -20.64
C LEU A 411 -29.36 -9.07 -19.84
N VAL A 412 -29.05 -8.00 -19.11
CA VAL A 412 -27.88 -7.92 -18.24
C VAL A 412 -28.30 -7.68 -16.78
N ASP A 413 -27.52 -8.17 -15.83
CA ASP A 413 -27.62 -7.82 -14.40
C ASP A 413 -26.53 -6.79 -14.04
N CYS A 414 -26.94 -5.59 -13.65
CA CYS A 414 -26.04 -4.52 -13.26
C CYS A 414 -26.07 -4.32 -11.75
N ARG A 415 -24.88 -4.41 -11.14
CA ARG A 415 -24.67 -4.17 -9.71
C ARG A 415 -23.60 -3.12 -9.52
N ALA A 416 -23.87 -2.09 -8.73
CA ALA A 416 -22.87 -1.08 -8.39
C ALA A 416 -22.90 -0.68 -6.93
N ARG A 417 -21.73 -0.38 -6.38
CA ARG A 417 -21.56 0.07 -4.99
C ARG A 417 -20.60 1.24 -4.94
N VAL A 418 -20.78 2.09 -3.93
CA VAL A 418 -19.87 3.20 -3.66
C VAL A 418 -18.79 2.78 -2.66
N LEU A 419 -17.54 3.05 -3.01
CA LEU A 419 -16.42 3.07 -2.09
C LEU A 419 -16.41 4.41 -1.38
N ARG A 420 -16.20 4.39 -0.06
CA ARG A 420 -16.12 5.58 0.78
C ARG A 420 -14.69 5.78 1.25
N ASP A 421 -14.28 7.04 1.42
CA ASP A 421 -12.96 7.37 1.98
C ASP A 421 -12.90 7.07 3.49
N CYS A 422 -11.72 7.27 4.11
CA CYS A 422 -11.52 7.09 5.56
C CYS A 422 -12.39 8.04 6.43
N GLN A 423 -12.99 9.06 5.83
CA GLN A 423 -13.91 10.01 6.47
C GLN A 423 -15.39 9.69 6.13
N SER A 424 -15.67 8.51 5.56
CA SER A 424 -17.01 8.03 5.14
C SER A 424 -17.71 8.84 4.05
N ARG A 425 -16.99 9.72 3.34
CA ARG A 425 -17.51 10.47 2.18
C ARG A 425 -17.48 9.59 0.94
N LEU A 426 -18.37 9.87 -0.02
CA LEU A 426 -18.40 9.17 -1.31
C LEU A 426 -17.07 9.41 -2.04
N PHE A 427 -16.33 8.34 -2.36
CA PHE A 427 -15.02 8.43 -3.01
C PHE A 427 -15.08 7.96 -4.48
N GLN A 428 -15.66 6.79 -4.74
CA GLN A 428 -15.72 6.25 -6.10
C GLN A 428 -16.81 5.19 -6.23
N TRP A 429 -17.49 5.15 -7.37
CA TRP A 429 -18.43 4.08 -7.71
C TRP A 429 -17.74 2.97 -8.51
N TYR A 430 -18.08 1.73 -8.19
CA TYR A 430 -17.69 0.54 -8.94
C TYR A 430 -18.93 -0.22 -9.32
N GLY A 431 -19.08 -0.51 -10.61
CA GLY A 431 -20.17 -1.32 -11.11
C GLY A 431 -19.68 -2.46 -11.99
N VAL A 432 -20.43 -3.55 -11.91
CA VAL A 432 -20.25 -4.76 -12.71
C VAL A 432 -21.56 -5.04 -13.41
N ILE A 433 -21.48 -5.29 -14.70
CA ILE A 433 -22.58 -5.74 -15.54
C ILE A 433 -22.23 -7.14 -16.03
N VAL A 434 -23.17 -8.08 -15.88
CA VAL A 434 -23.03 -9.47 -16.32
C VAL A 434 -24.14 -9.76 -17.33
N ASP A 435 -23.79 -10.33 -18.48
CA ASP A 435 -24.77 -10.83 -19.44
C ASP A 435 -25.42 -12.11 -18.88
N VAL A 436 -26.75 -12.13 -18.79
CA VAL A 436 -27.54 -13.23 -18.22
C VAL A 436 -28.51 -13.81 -19.24
N GLU A 437 -28.40 -13.46 -20.53
CA GLU A 437 -29.34 -13.91 -21.55
C GLU A 437 -29.23 -15.42 -21.79
N GLU A 438 -28.02 -15.97 -21.91
CA GLU A 438 -27.81 -17.41 -22.12
C GLU A 438 -28.29 -18.25 -20.93
N GLU A 439 -27.96 -17.82 -19.70
CA GLU A 439 -28.42 -18.48 -18.48
C GLU A 439 -29.96 -18.50 -18.41
N ARG A 440 -30.59 -17.37 -18.72
CA ARG A 440 -32.05 -17.24 -18.75
C ARG A 440 -32.68 -18.14 -19.81
N GLN A 441 -32.07 -18.25 -20.99
CA GLN A 441 -32.53 -19.13 -22.06
C GLN A 441 -32.41 -20.60 -21.67
N ALA A 442 -31.27 -21.01 -21.12
CA ALA A 442 -31.04 -22.37 -20.63
C ALA A 442 -32.03 -22.73 -19.52
N GLN A 443 -32.28 -21.83 -18.56
CA GLN A 443 -33.26 -22.04 -17.50
C GLN A 443 -34.69 -22.19 -18.04
N SER A 444 -35.06 -21.37 -19.05
CA SER A 444 -36.36 -21.48 -19.70
C SER A 444 -36.52 -22.79 -20.49
N GLN A 445 -35.47 -23.24 -21.19
CA GLN A 445 -35.47 -24.51 -21.90
C GLN A 445 -35.57 -25.70 -20.93
N LEU A 446 -34.85 -25.66 -19.81
CA LEU A 446 -34.91 -26.69 -18.79
C LEU A 446 -36.32 -26.82 -18.21
N GLN A 447 -36.99 -25.71 -17.88
CA GLN A 447 -38.37 -25.72 -17.41
C GLN A 447 -39.33 -26.35 -18.43
N LYS A 448 -39.16 -26.06 -19.72
CA LYS A 448 -39.97 -26.68 -20.78
C LYS A 448 -39.69 -28.18 -20.91
N ALA A 449 -38.42 -28.60 -20.86
CA ALA A 449 -38.04 -30.01 -20.94
C ALA A 449 -38.58 -30.81 -19.75
N GLN A 450 -38.51 -30.25 -18.53
CA GLN A 450 -39.10 -30.86 -17.33
C GLN A 450 -40.61 -31.08 -17.49
N HIS A 451 -41.32 -30.06 -17.98
CA HIS A 451 -42.76 -30.16 -18.23
C HIS A 451 -43.09 -31.23 -19.28
N GLN A 452 -42.32 -31.31 -20.37
CA GLN A 452 -42.50 -32.33 -21.40
C GLN A 452 -42.21 -33.75 -20.88
N LEU A 453 -41.17 -33.92 -20.08
CA LEU A 453 -40.83 -35.20 -19.46
C LEU A 453 -41.97 -35.67 -18.55
N GLU A 454 -42.52 -34.78 -17.71
CA GLU A 454 -43.64 -35.10 -16.84
C GLU A 454 -44.86 -35.62 -17.64
N LEU A 455 -45.19 -34.97 -18.75
CA LEU A 455 -46.25 -35.41 -19.65
C LEU A 455 -45.94 -36.77 -20.31
N ALA A 456 -44.71 -36.99 -20.77
CA ALA A 456 -44.30 -38.24 -21.39
C ALA A 456 -44.33 -39.42 -20.42
N THR A 457 -43.87 -39.24 -19.17
CA THR A 457 -43.93 -40.26 -18.12
C THR A 457 -45.37 -40.69 -17.82
N ARG A 458 -46.32 -39.74 -17.78
CA ARG A 458 -47.75 -40.05 -17.63
C ARG A 458 -48.28 -40.88 -18.81
N ALA A 459 -47.92 -40.51 -20.04
CA ALA A 459 -48.36 -41.23 -21.24
C ALA A 459 -47.75 -42.64 -21.34
N ALA A 460 -46.48 -42.83 -20.98
CA ALA A 460 -45.83 -44.14 -20.97
C ALA A 460 -46.48 -45.09 -19.96
N SER A 461 -46.78 -44.61 -18.75
CA SER A 461 -47.51 -45.37 -17.73
C SER A 461 -48.88 -45.83 -18.24
N LEU A 462 -49.58 -44.98 -19.00
CA LEU A 462 -50.87 -45.32 -19.61
C LEU A 462 -50.75 -46.40 -20.69
N SER A 463 -49.69 -46.36 -21.50
CA SER A 463 -49.43 -47.36 -22.54
C SER A 463 -49.14 -48.76 -21.95
N GLU A 464 -48.35 -48.84 -20.87
CA GLU A 464 -48.03 -50.11 -20.21
C GLU A 464 -49.28 -50.77 -19.59
N LEU A 465 -50.18 -49.96 -19.01
CA LEU A 465 -51.41 -50.43 -18.36
C LEU A 465 -52.53 -50.82 -19.34
N SER A 466 -52.46 -50.37 -20.60
CA SER A 466 -53.57 -50.50 -21.56
C SER A 466 -53.93 -51.95 -21.89
N ALA A 467 -52.94 -52.83 -22.08
CA ALA A 467 -53.18 -54.24 -22.41
C ALA A 467 -53.81 -55.01 -21.23
N SER A 468 -53.36 -54.72 -20.00
CA SER A 468 -53.91 -55.31 -18.78
C SER A 468 -55.35 -54.83 -18.53
N ILE A 469 -55.61 -53.52 -18.65
CA ILE A 469 -56.96 -52.94 -18.52
C ILE A 469 -57.93 -53.58 -19.52
N ALA A 470 -57.52 -53.74 -20.78
CA ALA A 470 -58.35 -54.36 -21.79
C ALA A 470 -58.65 -55.83 -21.46
N HIS A 471 -57.66 -56.59 -20.99
CA HIS A 471 -57.84 -57.99 -20.60
C HIS A 471 -58.83 -58.13 -19.43
N GLU A 472 -58.65 -57.32 -18.39
CA GLU A 472 -59.45 -57.29 -17.17
C GLU A 472 -60.90 -56.87 -17.40
N LEU A 473 -61.15 -55.89 -18.27
CA LEU A 473 -62.51 -55.48 -18.62
C LEU A 473 -63.21 -56.52 -19.51
N ASN A 474 -62.46 -57.16 -20.41
CA ASN A 474 -63.03 -58.13 -21.34
C ASN A 474 -63.54 -59.39 -20.62
N GLN A 475 -62.89 -59.85 -19.56
CA GLN A 475 -63.29 -61.05 -18.82
C GLN A 475 -64.75 -61.01 -18.31
N PRO A 476 -65.16 -60.02 -17.47
CA PRO A 476 -66.54 -59.95 -16.99
C PRO A 476 -67.51 -59.59 -18.11
N LEU A 477 -67.12 -58.77 -19.09
CA LEU A 477 -67.99 -58.43 -20.23
C LEU A 477 -68.34 -59.66 -21.08
N VAL A 478 -67.36 -60.55 -21.35
CA VAL A 478 -67.62 -61.83 -22.02
C VAL A 478 -68.55 -62.71 -21.17
N ALA A 479 -68.39 -62.72 -19.85
CA ALA A 479 -69.28 -63.45 -18.95
C ALA A 479 -70.71 -62.89 -18.95
N VAL A 480 -70.90 -61.57 -19.00
CA VAL A 480 -72.21 -60.91 -19.14
C VAL A 480 -72.89 -61.37 -20.43
N VAL A 481 -72.19 -61.25 -21.57
CA VAL A 481 -72.72 -61.64 -22.88
C VAL A 481 -73.08 -63.13 -22.89
N THR A 482 -72.16 -63.99 -22.48
CA THR A 482 -72.36 -65.46 -22.47
C THR A 482 -73.55 -65.87 -21.61
N ASN A 483 -73.66 -65.34 -20.40
CA ASN A 483 -74.76 -65.67 -19.50
C ASN A 483 -76.11 -65.07 -19.96
N SER A 484 -76.08 -63.90 -20.61
CA SER A 484 -77.28 -63.32 -21.22
C SER A 484 -77.79 -64.18 -22.38
N SER A 485 -76.90 -64.62 -23.29
CA SER A 485 -77.25 -65.55 -24.38
C SER A 485 -77.73 -66.92 -23.87
N ALA A 486 -77.13 -67.43 -22.78
CA ALA A 486 -77.60 -68.64 -22.13
C ALA A 486 -78.99 -68.48 -21.51
N THR A 487 -79.26 -67.32 -20.88
CA THR A 487 -80.58 -66.97 -20.34
C THR A 487 -81.63 -67.01 -21.44
N GLU A 488 -81.36 -66.35 -22.58
CA GLU A 488 -82.24 -66.37 -23.74
C GLU A 488 -82.46 -67.80 -24.29
N SER A 489 -81.40 -68.58 -24.38
CA SER A 489 -81.46 -69.97 -24.86
C SER A 489 -82.34 -70.86 -23.95
N TRP A 490 -82.22 -70.73 -22.62
CA TRP A 490 -83.04 -71.50 -21.67
C TRP A 490 -84.51 -71.08 -21.65
N LEU A 491 -84.81 -69.81 -21.94
CA LEU A 491 -86.17 -69.29 -22.08
C LEU A 491 -86.84 -69.77 -23.38
N ARG A 492 -86.06 -69.98 -24.46
CA ARG A 492 -86.55 -70.46 -25.76
C ARG A 492 -86.68 -71.98 -25.86
N ALA A 493 -86.09 -72.75 -24.94
CA ALA A 493 -86.22 -74.21 -24.91
C ALA A 493 -87.67 -74.66 -24.68
N THR A 494 -88.04 -75.86 -25.14
CA THR A 494 -89.40 -76.41 -24.98
C THR A 494 -89.39 -77.71 -24.16
N PRO A 495 -89.97 -77.75 -22.94
CA PRO A 495 -90.53 -76.62 -22.20
C PRO A 495 -89.43 -75.66 -21.66
N PRO A 496 -89.76 -74.36 -21.42
CA PRO A 496 -88.79 -73.38 -20.94
C PRO A 496 -88.23 -73.74 -19.57
N ASN A 497 -86.91 -73.61 -19.39
CA ASN A 497 -86.27 -73.85 -18.11
C ASN A 497 -86.04 -72.53 -17.36
N ILE A 498 -87.09 -72.08 -16.68
CA ILE A 498 -87.12 -70.79 -15.97
C ILE A 498 -86.06 -70.71 -14.86
N GLU A 499 -85.79 -71.80 -14.15
CA GLU A 499 -84.80 -71.82 -13.06
C GLU A 499 -83.37 -71.66 -13.58
N ARG A 500 -83.03 -72.33 -14.70
CA ARG A 500 -81.73 -72.12 -15.35
C ARG A 500 -81.61 -70.73 -15.95
N ALA A 501 -82.68 -70.19 -16.55
CA ALA A 501 -82.69 -68.83 -17.07
C ALA A 501 -82.46 -67.79 -15.95
N LYS A 502 -83.17 -67.89 -14.82
CA LYS A 502 -82.95 -67.02 -13.65
C LYS A 502 -81.53 -67.10 -13.11
N THR A 503 -80.97 -68.31 -13.06
CA THR A 503 -79.61 -68.54 -12.59
C THR A 503 -78.58 -67.89 -13.52
N SER A 504 -78.74 -68.05 -14.84
CA SER A 504 -77.89 -67.38 -15.83
C SER A 504 -78.05 -65.85 -15.79
N ALA A 505 -79.27 -65.33 -15.61
CA ALA A 505 -79.51 -63.89 -15.49
C ALA A 505 -78.84 -63.29 -14.24
N ARG A 506 -78.89 -63.99 -13.10
CA ARG A 506 -78.16 -63.58 -11.89
C ARG A 506 -76.65 -63.54 -12.13
N LYS A 507 -76.09 -64.59 -12.76
CA LYS A 507 -74.66 -64.62 -13.12
C LYS A 507 -74.26 -63.49 -14.08
N ALA A 508 -75.15 -63.09 -15.00
CA ALA A 508 -74.91 -61.94 -15.86
C ALA A 508 -74.91 -60.62 -15.07
N ALA A 509 -75.83 -60.46 -14.10
CA ALA A 509 -75.87 -59.30 -13.23
C ALA A 509 -74.63 -59.22 -12.31
N ASP A 510 -74.20 -60.35 -11.75
CA ASP A 510 -72.99 -60.45 -10.93
C ASP A 510 -71.75 -60.05 -11.75
N ALA A 511 -71.60 -60.60 -12.97
CA ALA A 511 -70.51 -60.23 -13.87
C ALA A 511 -70.55 -58.75 -14.30
N ALA A 512 -71.73 -58.15 -14.46
CA ALA A 512 -71.86 -56.73 -14.76
C ALA A 512 -71.42 -55.85 -13.56
N ASN A 513 -71.73 -56.27 -12.33
CA ASN A 513 -71.24 -55.60 -11.12
C ASN A 513 -69.72 -55.72 -10.99
N ASP A 514 -69.14 -56.89 -11.31
CA ASP A 514 -67.69 -57.08 -11.33
C ASP A 514 -67.02 -56.14 -12.35
N ALA A 515 -67.58 -56.00 -13.55
CA ALA A 515 -67.08 -55.06 -14.56
C ALA A 515 -67.14 -53.60 -14.06
N ALA A 516 -68.21 -53.21 -13.36
CA ALA A 516 -68.34 -51.87 -12.78
C ALA A 516 -67.28 -51.62 -11.68
N GLU A 517 -66.96 -52.64 -10.87
CA GLU A 517 -65.91 -52.56 -9.86
C GLU A 517 -64.52 -52.40 -10.50
N VAL A 518 -64.23 -53.12 -11.59
CA VAL A 518 -62.99 -52.96 -12.37
C VAL A 518 -62.88 -51.54 -12.95
N ILE A 519 -63.95 -51.01 -13.56
CA ILE A 519 -63.97 -49.64 -14.08
C ILE A 519 -63.75 -48.61 -12.97
N SER A 520 -64.34 -48.82 -11.78
CA SER A 520 -64.14 -47.94 -10.62
C SER A 520 -62.67 -47.93 -10.18
N ARG A 521 -62.03 -49.09 -10.10
CA ARG A 521 -60.59 -49.23 -9.79
C ARG A 521 -59.70 -48.55 -10.84
N ILE A 522 -60.04 -48.66 -12.13
CA ILE A 522 -59.34 -47.96 -13.21
C ILE A 522 -59.51 -46.44 -13.09
N LYS A 523 -60.74 -45.95 -12.85
CA LYS A 523 -60.98 -44.50 -12.66
C LYS A 523 -60.22 -43.93 -11.48
N ALA A 524 -60.02 -44.72 -10.43
CA ALA A 524 -59.25 -44.30 -9.27
C ALA A 524 -57.74 -44.16 -9.54
N LEU A 525 -57.16 -45.03 -10.38
CA LEU A 525 -55.76 -44.89 -10.85
C LEU A 525 -55.50 -43.51 -11.49
N PHE A 526 -56.48 -42.97 -12.20
CA PHE A 526 -56.35 -41.70 -12.93
C PHE A 526 -56.78 -40.45 -12.13
N ARG A 527 -57.35 -40.60 -10.93
CA ARG A 527 -57.78 -39.48 -10.07
C ARG A 527 -56.65 -38.89 -9.21
N GLN A 528 -55.40 -39.31 -9.43
CA GLN A 528 -54.22 -39.06 -8.59
C GLN A 528 -53.80 -37.60 -8.34
N SER A 529 -54.57 -36.56 -8.68
CA SER A 529 -54.14 -35.17 -8.43
C SER A 529 -55.28 -34.16 -8.29
N GLY A 530 -56.27 -34.38 -7.40
CA GLY A 530 -57.32 -33.36 -7.24
C GLY A 530 -58.20 -33.38 -6.00
N GLY A 531 -58.01 -34.30 -5.05
CA GLY A 531 -58.76 -34.23 -3.80
C GLY A 531 -58.18 -33.20 -2.83
N ALA A 532 -59.02 -32.30 -2.32
CA ALA A 532 -58.61 -31.42 -1.24
C ALA A 532 -58.33 -32.27 0.01
N LYS A 533 -57.07 -32.31 0.45
CA LYS A 533 -56.71 -32.91 1.75
C LYS A 533 -57.26 -32.00 2.85
N SER A 534 -58.04 -32.57 3.75
CA SER A 534 -58.59 -31.85 4.90
C SER A 534 -58.22 -32.58 6.19
N PRO A 535 -58.15 -31.87 7.34
CA PRO A 535 -58.01 -32.52 8.64
C PRO A 535 -59.18 -33.50 8.87
N GLY A 536 -58.88 -34.74 9.21
CA GLY A 536 -59.90 -35.76 9.52
C GLY A 536 -59.40 -36.79 10.53
N ASN A 537 -60.33 -37.47 11.20
CA ASN A 537 -60.05 -38.62 12.07
C ASN A 537 -60.02 -39.90 11.22
N ILE A 538 -58.96 -40.70 11.35
CA ILE A 538 -58.82 -41.95 10.60
C ILE A 538 -59.84 -43.00 11.02
N ASN A 539 -60.26 -43.00 12.28
CA ASN A 539 -61.22 -43.98 12.81
C ASN A 539 -62.56 -43.88 12.09
N ASP A 540 -63.02 -42.67 11.77
CA ASP A 540 -64.26 -42.44 11.01
C ASP A 540 -64.21 -43.12 9.64
N VAL A 541 -63.04 -43.13 9.00
CA VAL A 541 -62.85 -43.76 7.68
C VAL A 541 -62.75 -45.28 7.79
N ILE A 542 -62.13 -45.79 8.86
CA ILE A 542 -62.06 -47.23 9.16
C ILE A 542 -63.48 -47.79 9.40
N GLU A 543 -64.28 -47.09 10.21
CA GLU A 543 -65.66 -47.48 10.50
C GLU A 543 -66.54 -47.44 9.24
N GLU A 544 -66.35 -46.43 8.39
CA GLU A 544 -67.01 -46.33 7.10
C GLU A 544 -66.63 -47.51 6.18
N ALA A 545 -65.34 -47.85 6.07
CA ALA A 545 -64.88 -48.98 5.28
C ALA A 545 -65.51 -50.30 5.76
N CYS A 546 -65.56 -50.51 7.07
CA CYS A 546 -66.19 -51.68 7.69
C CYS A 546 -67.70 -51.72 7.42
N THR A 547 -68.36 -50.56 7.43
CA THR A 547 -69.79 -50.43 7.14
C THR A 547 -70.10 -50.74 5.67
N LEU A 548 -69.29 -50.23 4.74
CA LEU A 548 -69.45 -50.49 3.31
C LEU A 548 -69.27 -51.97 2.97
N LEU A 549 -68.36 -52.67 3.65
CA LEU A 549 -68.06 -54.07 3.39
C LEU A 549 -68.85 -55.04 4.28
N ARG A 550 -69.81 -54.56 5.09
CA ARG A 550 -70.51 -55.35 6.12
C ARG A 550 -71.16 -56.63 5.56
N GLU A 551 -71.88 -56.53 4.45
CA GLU A 551 -72.53 -57.69 3.83
C GLU A 551 -71.50 -58.71 3.33
N ARG A 552 -70.39 -58.23 2.74
CA ARG A 552 -69.33 -59.08 2.20
C ARG A 552 -68.53 -59.78 3.29
N ILE A 553 -68.19 -59.06 4.36
CA ILE A 553 -67.49 -59.58 5.55
C ILE A 553 -68.35 -60.69 6.19
N SER A 554 -69.66 -60.45 6.35
CA SER A 554 -70.61 -61.42 6.89
C SER A 554 -70.74 -62.64 5.97
N GLY A 555 -70.85 -62.44 4.66
CA GLY A 555 -70.94 -63.52 3.66
C GLY A 555 -69.68 -64.39 3.60
N SER A 556 -68.49 -63.83 3.86
CA SER A 556 -67.21 -64.55 3.90
C SER A 556 -66.95 -65.32 5.20
N LYS A 557 -67.87 -65.23 6.19
CA LYS A 557 -67.72 -65.83 7.53
C LYS A 557 -66.44 -65.40 8.28
N CYS A 558 -66.03 -64.14 8.08
CA CYS A 558 -64.89 -63.57 8.79
C CYS A 558 -65.35 -62.95 10.14
N ASP A 559 -64.63 -63.24 11.22
CA ASP A 559 -64.74 -62.56 12.50
C ASP A 559 -63.98 -61.23 12.40
N LEU A 560 -64.70 -60.10 12.40
CA LEU A 560 -64.11 -58.76 12.35
C LEU A 560 -63.89 -58.24 13.77
N ARG A 561 -62.64 -57.89 14.10
CA ARG A 561 -62.28 -57.22 15.37
C ARG A 561 -61.65 -55.86 15.10
N THR A 562 -62.19 -54.83 15.73
CA THR A 562 -61.65 -53.47 15.63
C THR A 562 -61.07 -53.05 16.98
N HIS A 563 -59.82 -52.60 16.96
CA HIS A 563 -59.10 -52.06 18.11
C HIS A 563 -58.66 -50.64 17.77
N LEU A 564 -59.61 -49.70 17.86
CA LEU A 564 -59.39 -48.31 17.50
C LEU A 564 -59.07 -47.48 18.73
N GLU A 565 -57.93 -46.79 18.73
CA GLU A 565 -57.58 -45.84 19.80
C GLU A 565 -58.53 -44.62 19.74
N PRO A 566 -59.27 -44.29 20.80
CA PRO A 566 -60.39 -43.33 20.73
C PRO A 566 -59.94 -41.88 20.48
N ASP A 567 -58.75 -41.49 20.94
CA ASP A 567 -58.26 -40.10 20.92
C ASP A 567 -57.11 -39.87 19.91
N LEU A 568 -57.28 -40.37 18.69
CA LEU A 568 -56.28 -40.14 17.62
C LEU A 568 -56.30 -38.67 17.14
N PRO A 569 -55.13 -38.05 16.94
CA PRO A 569 -55.03 -36.70 16.38
C PRO A 569 -55.51 -36.65 14.92
N ALA A 570 -55.91 -35.47 14.44
CA ALA A 570 -56.33 -35.31 13.05
C ALA A 570 -55.12 -35.35 12.09
N ALA A 571 -55.27 -36.05 10.96
CA ALA A 571 -54.32 -36.05 9.86
C ALA A 571 -54.91 -35.40 8.61
N ASN A 572 -54.06 -34.81 7.77
CA ASN A 572 -54.47 -34.18 6.51
C ASN A 572 -54.48 -35.22 5.39
N PHE A 573 -55.67 -35.69 5.04
CA PHE A 573 -55.83 -36.66 3.96
C PHE A 573 -57.09 -36.44 3.13
N ASP A 574 -57.06 -36.99 1.91
CA ASP A 574 -58.27 -37.16 1.11
C ASP A 574 -59.03 -38.38 1.65
N ARG A 575 -60.18 -38.11 2.26
CA ARG A 575 -61.06 -39.13 2.86
C ARG A 575 -61.43 -40.23 1.87
N GLY A 576 -61.73 -39.89 0.61
CA GLY A 576 -62.14 -40.86 -0.40
C GLY A 576 -60.98 -41.77 -0.82
N LEU A 577 -59.77 -41.22 -0.95
CA LEU A 577 -58.59 -42.00 -1.30
C LEU A 577 -58.15 -42.93 -0.15
N ILE A 578 -58.21 -42.48 1.09
CA ILE A 578 -57.88 -43.33 2.26
C ILE A 578 -58.94 -44.42 2.48
N LEU A 579 -60.22 -44.09 2.29
CA LEU A 579 -61.30 -45.10 2.30
C LEU A 579 -61.04 -46.21 1.27
N GLN A 580 -60.56 -45.83 0.08
CA GLN A 580 -60.21 -46.79 -0.95
C GLN A 580 -59.02 -47.69 -0.55
N VAL A 581 -57.98 -47.14 0.10
CA VAL A 581 -56.87 -47.93 0.64
C VAL A 581 -57.42 -48.98 1.62
N LEU A 582 -58.25 -48.57 2.56
CA LEU A 582 -58.85 -49.46 3.56
C LEU A 582 -59.71 -50.55 2.92
N VAL A 583 -60.59 -50.19 1.98
CA VAL A 583 -61.43 -51.16 1.25
C VAL A 583 -60.56 -52.18 0.51
N ASN A 584 -59.51 -51.74 -0.18
CA ASN A 584 -58.59 -52.63 -0.90
C ASN A 584 -57.84 -53.58 0.05
N LEU A 585 -57.33 -53.08 1.18
CA LEU A 585 -56.63 -53.90 2.16
C LEU A 585 -57.57 -54.93 2.81
N ILE A 586 -58.80 -54.53 3.18
CA ILE A 586 -59.81 -55.42 3.76
C ILE A 586 -60.24 -56.49 2.75
N GLN A 587 -60.47 -56.13 1.49
CA GLN A 587 -60.78 -57.09 0.43
C GLN A 587 -59.62 -58.08 0.21
N ASN A 588 -58.38 -57.58 0.17
CA ASN A 588 -57.20 -58.45 0.04
C ASN A 588 -57.07 -59.44 1.19
N ALA A 589 -57.32 -58.99 2.43
CA ALA A 589 -57.36 -59.83 3.62
C ALA A 589 -58.45 -60.92 3.52
N MET A 590 -59.67 -60.55 3.12
CA MET A 590 -60.77 -61.52 2.94
C MET A 590 -60.45 -62.58 1.88
N ASP A 591 -59.91 -62.17 0.73
CA ASP A 591 -59.53 -63.08 -0.34
C ASP A 591 -58.43 -64.06 0.09
N ALA A 592 -57.43 -63.58 0.84
CA ALA A 592 -56.35 -64.42 1.36
C ALA A 592 -56.86 -65.51 2.33
N MET A 593 -57.99 -65.26 2.99
CA MET A 593 -58.66 -66.22 3.87
C MET A 593 -59.70 -67.10 3.16
N ALA A 594 -60.11 -66.75 1.94
CA ALA A 594 -61.21 -67.43 1.24
C ALA A 594 -60.89 -68.90 0.92
N THR A 595 -59.63 -69.25 0.71
CA THR A 595 -59.13 -70.59 0.37
C THR A 595 -58.94 -71.52 1.58
N LEU A 596 -59.04 -70.99 2.80
CA LEU A 596 -58.90 -71.77 4.03
C LEU A 596 -60.23 -72.47 4.37
N ASN A 597 -60.25 -73.80 4.25
CA ASN A 597 -61.38 -74.65 4.63
C ASN A 597 -61.30 -75.03 6.12
N GLY A 598 -62.23 -74.51 6.94
CA GLY A 598 -62.40 -74.91 8.34
C GLY A 598 -61.57 -74.15 9.38
N ALA A 599 -60.67 -73.25 8.97
CA ALA A 599 -59.94 -72.36 9.89
C ALA A 599 -60.76 -71.14 10.32
N ILE A 600 -60.48 -70.61 11.51
CA ILE A 600 -61.04 -69.34 11.98
C ILE A 600 -60.52 -68.22 11.07
N ARG A 601 -61.42 -67.48 10.42
CA ARG A 601 -61.09 -66.35 9.55
C ARG A 601 -61.16 -65.07 10.38
N LEU A 602 -60.02 -64.61 10.88
CA LEU A 602 -59.92 -63.41 11.70
C LEU A 602 -59.45 -62.24 10.83
N LEU A 603 -60.24 -61.17 10.82
CA LEU A 603 -59.87 -59.87 10.29
C LEU A 603 -59.76 -58.89 11.45
N GLU A 604 -58.56 -58.39 11.73
CA GLU A 604 -58.32 -57.44 12.81
C GLU A 604 -57.85 -56.10 12.23
N ILE A 605 -58.51 -55.00 12.62
CA ILE A 605 -58.12 -53.65 12.23
C ILE A 605 -57.77 -52.86 13.49
N ARG A 606 -56.54 -52.35 13.55
CA ARG A 606 -56.04 -51.56 14.67
C ARG A 606 -55.60 -50.19 14.20
N SER A 607 -55.96 -49.15 14.92
CA SER A 607 -55.39 -47.81 14.77
C SER A 607 -54.69 -47.39 16.06
N ARG A 608 -53.50 -46.78 15.93
CA ARG A 608 -52.73 -46.27 17.08
C ARG A 608 -51.95 -45.02 16.71
N PHE A 609 -51.63 -44.20 17.70
CA PHE A 609 -50.66 -43.12 17.56
C PHE A 609 -49.27 -43.57 18.03
N ASP A 610 -48.25 -43.41 17.18
CA ASP A 610 -46.88 -43.83 17.47
C ASP A 610 -45.89 -42.93 16.73
N ASP A 611 -44.83 -42.49 17.41
CA ASP A 611 -43.73 -41.68 16.86
C ASP A 611 -44.18 -40.52 15.93
N GLY A 612 -45.17 -39.74 16.38
CA GLY A 612 -45.67 -38.57 15.63
C GLY A 612 -46.48 -38.91 14.39
N LYS A 613 -46.91 -40.17 14.23
CA LYS A 613 -47.68 -40.67 13.08
C LYS A 613 -48.88 -41.48 13.55
N ILE A 614 -49.91 -41.51 12.70
CA ILE A 614 -51.06 -42.38 12.89
C ILE A 614 -50.80 -43.67 12.13
N LEU A 615 -50.75 -44.79 12.84
CA LEU A 615 -50.55 -46.12 12.29
C LEU A 615 -51.89 -46.85 12.19
N VAL A 616 -52.13 -47.47 11.04
CA VAL A 616 -53.27 -48.37 10.81
C VAL A 616 -52.76 -49.72 10.34
N ASP A 617 -53.15 -50.76 11.07
CA ASP A 617 -52.83 -52.15 10.76
C ASP A 617 -54.11 -52.88 10.35
N VAL A 618 -54.06 -53.57 9.20
CA VAL A 618 -55.08 -54.50 8.74
C VAL A 618 -54.47 -55.89 8.71
N ARG A 619 -54.91 -56.75 9.63
CA ARG A 619 -54.39 -58.10 9.84
C ARG A 619 -55.40 -59.14 9.38
N ASP A 620 -54.91 -60.11 8.62
CA ASP A 620 -55.63 -61.33 8.26
C ASP A 620 -55.02 -62.56 8.94
N SER A 621 -55.80 -63.64 9.01
CA SER A 621 -55.34 -64.98 9.39
C SER A 621 -55.21 -65.92 8.18
N GLY A 622 -54.84 -65.36 7.02
CA GLY A 622 -54.69 -66.06 5.74
C GLY A 622 -53.43 -66.91 5.64
N VAL A 623 -53.07 -67.28 4.41
CA VAL A 623 -51.87 -68.12 4.10
C VAL A 623 -50.53 -67.41 4.33
N GLY A 624 -50.54 -66.09 4.59
CA GLY A 624 -49.33 -65.28 4.73
C GLY A 624 -48.66 -64.92 3.40
N LEU A 625 -47.59 -64.13 3.47
CA LEU A 625 -46.81 -63.69 2.32
C LEU A 625 -45.46 -64.40 2.24
N HIS A 626 -45.00 -64.68 1.01
CA HIS A 626 -43.66 -65.22 0.74
C HIS A 626 -42.60 -64.11 0.54
N ASP A 627 -42.99 -62.94 0.05
CA ASP A 627 -42.11 -61.78 -0.20
C ASP A 627 -42.87 -60.49 0.15
N ASN A 628 -42.30 -59.67 1.04
CA ASN A 628 -43.00 -58.51 1.61
C ASN A 628 -42.83 -57.21 0.80
N GLU A 629 -41.87 -57.15 -0.14
CA GLU A 629 -41.65 -55.95 -0.95
C GLU A 629 -42.19 -56.11 -2.38
N LYS A 630 -42.04 -57.31 -2.96
CA LYS A 630 -42.44 -57.58 -4.34
C LYS A 630 -43.96 -57.48 -4.57
N ILE A 631 -44.75 -57.70 -3.52
CA ILE A 631 -46.22 -57.55 -3.52
C ILE A 631 -46.72 -56.13 -3.86
N PHE A 632 -45.85 -55.14 -3.72
CA PHE A 632 -46.16 -53.75 -4.02
C PHE A 632 -45.69 -53.33 -5.42
N GLU A 633 -44.98 -54.20 -6.15
CA GLU A 633 -44.64 -53.96 -7.55
C GLU A 633 -45.93 -54.00 -8.40
N PRO A 634 -46.12 -53.05 -9.33
CA PRO A 634 -47.24 -53.12 -10.27
C PRO A 634 -47.25 -54.46 -11.01
N PHE A 635 -48.44 -55.04 -11.16
CA PHE A 635 -48.68 -56.33 -11.85
C PHE A 635 -48.14 -57.58 -11.16
N TYR A 636 -47.52 -57.44 -9.98
CA TYR A 636 -47.16 -58.58 -9.17
C TYR A 636 -48.39 -59.09 -8.40
N THR A 637 -48.78 -60.33 -8.64
CA THR A 637 -49.95 -60.96 -8.02
C THR A 637 -49.71 -62.44 -7.83
N THR A 638 -50.15 -62.97 -6.69
CA THR A 638 -50.19 -64.42 -6.42
C THR A 638 -51.59 -65.01 -6.63
N LYS A 639 -52.58 -64.17 -6.99
CA LYS A 639 -53.97 -64.56 -7.23
C LYS A 639 -54.19 -64.87 -8.71
N HIS A 640 -54.94 -65.93 -9.00
CA HIS A 640 -55.26 -66.34 -10.38
C HIS A 640 -56.11 -65.31 -11.15
N ASN A 641 -56.82 -64.41 -10.45
CA ASN A 641 -57.78 -63.43 -10.98
C ASN A 641 -57.56 -61.99 -10.46
N GLY A 642 -56.38 -61.62 -9.97
CA GLY A 642 -56.12 -60.27 -9.44
C GLY A 642 -55.05 -59.52 -10.22
N MET A 643 -55.33 -58.29 -10.67
CA MET A 643 -54.40 -57.41 -11.44
C MET A 643 -52.98 -57.26 -10.89
N GLY A 644 -52.76 -57.43 -9.58
CA GLY A 644 -51.50 -57.03 -8.93
C GLY A 644 -51.28 -55.50 -8.87
N ILE A 645 -52.32 -54.71 -9.15
CA ILE A 645 -52.25 -53.24 -9.15
C ILE A 645 -52.82 -52.65 -7.84
N GLY A 646 -53.65 -53.40 -7.11
CA GLY A 646 -54.33 -52.90 -5.90
C GLY A 646 -53.38 -52.42 -4.79
N LEU A 647 -52.32 -53.19 -4.49
CA LEU A 647 -51.36 -52.85 -3.44
C LEU A 647 -50.37 -51.75 -3.88
N SER A 648 -50.00 -51.69 -5.16
CA SER A 648 -49.17 -50.61 -5.71
C SER A 648 -49.94 -49.27 -5.71
N ILE A 649 -51.25 -49.29 -6.00
CA ILE A 649 -52.15 -48.14 -5.80
C ILE A 649 -52.16 -47.72 -4.34
N CYS A 650 -52.32 -48.66 -3.40
CA CYS A 650 -52.34 -48.32 -1.98
C CYS A 650 -51.02 -47.67 -1.55
N ARG A 651 -49.86 -48.18 -2.00
CA ARG A 651 -48.54 -47.60 -1.72
C ARG A 651 -48.39 -46.20 -2.31
N SER A 652 -48.89 -45.99 -3.52
CA SER A 652 -48.89 -44.67 -4.19
C SER A 652 -49.80 -43.66 -3.49
N ILE A 653 -51.04 -44.04 -3.13
CA ILE A 653 -51.98 -43.18 -2.40
C ILE A 653 -51.38 -42.77 -1.05
N VAL A 654 -50.87 -43.73 -0.28
CA VAL A 654 -50.25 -43.46 1.02
C VAL A 654 -49.01 -42.57 0.86
N GLY A 655 -48.18 -42.79 -0.16
CA GLY A 655 -47.04 -41.93 -0.48
C GLY A 655 -47.42 -40.51 -0.88
N ALA A 656 -48.50 -40.33 -1.64
CA ALA A 656 -49.05 -39.00 -1.97
C ALA A 656 -49.55 -38.24 -0.73
N HIS A 657 -49.79 -38.94 0.38
CA HIS A 657 -50.12 -38.39 1.70
C HIS A 657 -48.88 -38.26 2.62
N ALA A 658 -47.67 -38.31 2.06
CA ALA A 658 -46.41 -38.32 2.81
C ALA A 658 -46.32 -39.46 3.86
N GLY A 659 -47.08 -40.53 3.63
CA GLY A 659 -47.11 -41.72 4.45
C GLY A 659 -46.25 -42.86 3.90
N LYS A 660 -46.24 -43.99 4.61
CA LYS A 660 -45.59 -45.23 4.17
C LYS A 660 -46.53 -46.42 4.37
N LEU A 661 -46.60 -47.33 3.40
CA LEU A 661 -47.30 -48.61 3.47
C LEU A 661 -46.27 -49.76 3.41
N TRP A 662 -46.43 -50.78 4.24
CA TRP A 662 -45.61 -51.99 4.25
C TRP A 662 -46.42 -53.21 4.71
N ALA A 663 -45.85 -54.40 4.59
CA ALA A 663 -46.45 -55.64 5.06
C ALA A 663 -45.48 -56.42 5.96
N SER A 664 -46.02 -57.11 6.96
CA SER A 664 -45.28 -58.01 7.85
C SER A 664 -46.05 -59.32 8.07
N PRO A 665 -45.37 -60.44 8.35
CA PRO A 665 -46.05 -61.69 8.69
C PRO A 665 -46.79 -61.58 10.02
N ALA A 666 -47.98 -62.17 10.11
CA ALA A 666 -48.75 -62.28 11.35
C ALA A 666 -48.51 -63.64 12.03
N GLU A 667 -48.30 -63.66 13.34
CA GLU A 667 -48.25 -64.90 14.13
C GLU A 667 -49.65 -65.29 14.64
N PRO A 668 -50.06 -66.57 14.68
CA PRO A 668 -49.36 -67.75 14.18
C PRO A 668 -49.45 -67.96 12.66
N SER A 669 -50.36 -67.25 11.96
CA SER A 669 -50.46 -67.25 10.49
C SER A 669 -51.15 -65.98 9.98
N GLY A 670 -50.81 -65.58 8.75
CA GLY A 670 -51.45 -64.46 8.03
C GLY A 670 -50.52 -63.29 7.74
N THR A 671 -51.10 -62.14 7.39
CA THR A 671 -50.38 -60.92 7.02
C THR A 671 -50.90 -59.73 7.79
N VAL A 672 -50.01 -58.79 8.14
CA VAL A 672 -50.36 -57.46 8.64
C VAL A 672 -49.94 -56.43 7.59
N PHE A 673 -50.90 -55.77 6.95
CA PHE A 673 -50.65 -54.59 6.13
C PHE A 673 -50.74 -53.35 7.02
N SER A 674 -49.65 -52.58 7.08
CA SER A 674 -49.55 -51.42 7.96
C SER A 674 -49.29 -50.16 7.13
N PHE A 675 -50.02 -49.08 7.40
CA PHE A 675 -49.66 -47.77 6.85
C PHE A 675 -49.63 -46.66 7.89
N ALA A 676 -48.74 -45.69 7.67
CA ALA A 676 -48.55 -44.52 8.51
C ALA A 676 -48.97 -43.24 7.79
N LEU A 677 -49.70 -42.35 8.47
CA LEU A 677 -50.02 -41.00 8.02
C LEU A 677 -49.39 -39.95 8.95
N PRO A 678 -48.78 -38.88 8.42
CA PRO A 678 -48.25 -37.78 9.22
C PRO A 678 -49.36 -36.85 9.74
N LEU A 679 -49.07 -36.15 10.84
CA LEU A 679 -49.98 -35.15 11.43
C LEU A 679 -50.16 -33.92 10.54
N SER A 680 -51.28 -33.23 10.73
CA SER A 680 -51.55 -31.93 10.10
C SER A 680 -50.59 -30.85 10.63
N GLY A 681 -49.39 -30.71 10.06
CA GLY A 681 -48.47 -29.60 10.37
C GLY A 681 -46.96 -29.89 10.39
N GLY A 682 -46.48 -30.92 9.68
CA GLY A 682 -45.05 -31.19 9.48
C GLY A 682 -44.58 -30.85 8.08
#